data_AF-A0AB39SD11-F1
#
_entry.id   AF-A0AB39SD11-F1
#
_cell.length_a   1.000
_cell.length_b   1.000
_cell.length_c   1.000
_cell.angle_alpha   90.00
_cell.angle_beta   90.00
_cell.angle_gamma   90.00
#
_symmetry.space_group_name_H-M   'P 1'
#
loop_
_entity.id
_entity.type
_entity.pdbx_description
1 polymer ?
#
loop_
_entity_poly.entity_id
_entity_poly.type
_entity_poly.pdbx_seq_one_letter_code
_entity_poly.pdbx_strand_id
1 'polypeptide(L)'
;MGDVLRGPGPVPEPPVPFVGRDGEVALLDEQLSFGRPPTSRSKVVVLHGPAGVGKSALAAGVARAVAGSRGRRVHWISVGDTPSAETAILRLLAEHAAPRREIVAAALMEDDRAFSERLRRQCAENIRGSVIVLDDVGPEYGLSLVQALGPGGNQVIITSRHHARWEDANTYQHAVRPLDAQDALQLVKHVSRPEPEDGIRSAENEFVSAAQGLPALLRIAGLILRPPFTPPRLPVNTPAALFALAWDRLDVAEKDLLQRLAVWGPGGPFTLRSVEALLWENGRQADAQRILDGLARYGLVHEVREGAFTLPSPLVDAVPPLMSRYELSRLKVRVPADLLAAARDAAWDTAGLLDGRDQPPQHDQHVVWLTPDELAEHVDEFMALLPKGRPASHEEEGLINALATLLAVRGDAHRLVALHRISESATRRPLGSAVRRLGLSRQAWVLLQHDTPENVAYEAAAASYCTGQLADALATLDQAPPPEGVDAAWHAVVRGASLCDQGRPAESERFLLEAAELHRRAGCPRGRGWALLHLARACLLIGQTHRAEHSLGQAIQTLRSAGDEGGENWAATERIRLHLLRGRTDLALDTAQRALTAHEETEDIRGMGWTCHYLGLVHARRGQADDARVALMAASDHFRECADDLGTAWTQHRLALLAPDARPWDKLSTCVSLFEASGCPLGQAWSVLELALRRPGLAADNSLRAAQQLFNQLNDQAGLAWTASIRALQREGVVDPTAPPWQLRRDTKGRDLIEEALEEFWQTASASDHHAVPPVLFPWQDPVIPLRARDIVGVRAEDTRMPPVPLPVPAKAALPSTPHCQVHLTLLDNTPSVAATARLLLRVVPDDDHPWAVPESDPPWLTAVATPLTPASADPPTALLRPSEHQEHGAEFDFTAHRPGVHVIRFTIALERTGTVLQQVETELEILDTDAPGEFAAPHAAARRGR
;
A
#
# COMPACT_ATOMS: atom_id res chain seq x y z
N MET A 1 0.05 8.86 -1.88
CA MET A 1 0.45 7.97 -3.05
C MET A 1 -0.07 6.55 -2.85
N GLY A 2 -1.32 6.25 -2.13
CA GLY A 2 -1.94 4.94 -1.84
C GLY A 2 -3.23 4.74 -2.61
N ASP A 3 -3.43 5.50 -3.83
CA ASP A 3 -4.77 5.37 -4.46
C ASP A 3 -4.61 4.89 -5.92
N VAL A 4 -3.33 4.30 -6.27
CA VAL A 4 -3.17 4.05 -7.72
C VAL A 4 -3.86 2.73 -8.08
N LEU A 5 -4.25 1.85 -6.94
CA LEU A 5 -4.82 0.56 -7.42
C LEU A 5 -6.34 0.63 -7.48
N ARG A 6 -6.92 1.87 -7.04
CA ARG A 6 -8.39 1.82 -6.81
C ARG A 6 -9.10 2.73 -7.81
N GLY A 7 -8.26 3.31 -8.81
CA GLY A 7 -9.01 4.30 -9.61
C GLY A 7 -9.33 3.75 -11.00
N PRO A 8 -10.45 4.23 -11.58
CA PRO A 8 -10.83 3.78 -12.93
C PRO A 8 -9.74 4.09 -13.97
N GLY A 9 -9.27 3.11 -14.69
CA GLY A 9 -8.39 3.39 -15.83
C GLY A 9 -8.96 4.45 -16.79
N PRO A 10 -8.15 5.30 -17.48
CA PRO A 10 -8.65 6.31 -18.42
C PRO A 10 -9.52 5.68 -19.53
N VAL A 11 -10.66 6.32 -19.74
CA VAL A 11 -11.54 5.92 -20.87
C VAL A 11 -10.75 6.00 -22.19
N PRO A 12 -10.80 4.86 -22.92
CA PRO A 12 -10.07 4.92 -24.20
C PRO A 12 -10.55 6.07 -25.08
N GLU A 13 -9.46 6.69 -25.76
CA GLU A 13 -9.81 7.74 -26.73
C GLU A 13 -10.27 7.12 -28.06
N PRO A 14 -11.44 7.76 -28.44
CA PRO A 14 -11.76 7.25 -29.77
C PRO A 14 -10.62 7.53 -30.78
N PRO A 15 -10.51 6.63 -31.73
CA PRO A 15 -9.43 6.85 -32.72
C PRO A 15 -9.59 8.19 -33.44
N VAL A 16 -8.42 8.84 -33.73
CA VAL A 16 -8.42 10.11 -34.49
C VAL A 16 -7.82 9.85 -35.87
N PRO A 17 -8.63 10.32 -36.98
CA PRO A 17 -9.91 11.07 -36.91
C PRO A 17 -11.10 10.13 -36.66
N PHE A 18 -12.12 10.59 -35.76
CA PHE A 18 -13.40 9.91 -35.53
C PHE A 18 -14.47 10.49 -36.46
N VAL A 19 -14.85 9.73 -37.66
CA VAL A 19 -15.59 10.37 -38.76
C VAL A 19 -16.98 9.73 -38.83
N GLY A 20 -18.03 10.54 -39.10
CA GLY A 20 -19.35 10.08 -39.59
C GLY A 20 -20.20 9.49 -38.45
N ARG A 21 -19.76 9.82 -37.13
CA ARG A 21 -20.55 9.13 -36.07
C ARG A 21 -21.09 10.16 -35.08
N ASP A 22 -21.08 11.43 -35.43
CA ASP A 22 -21.54 12.48 -34.49
C ASP A 22 -23.04 12.35 -34.22
N GLY A 23 -23.81 12.04 -35.30
CA GLY A 23 -25.27 11.86 -35.11
C GLY A 23 -25.59 10.69 -34.17
N GLU A 24 -24.83 9.57 -34.36
CA GLU A 24 -25.07 8.38 -33.51
C GLU A 24 -24.70 8.68 -32.05
N VAL A 25 -23.59 9.38 -31.86
CA VAL A 25 -23.20 9.73 -30.47
C VAL A 25 -24.29 10.58 -29.81
N ALA A 26 -24.83 11.59 -30.55
CA ALA A 26 -25.88 12.46 -29.98
C ALA A 26 -27.15 11.64 -29.67
N LEU A 27 -27.46 10.74 -30.57
CA LEU A 27 -28.67 9.93 -30.36
C LEU A 27 -28.53 9.04 -29.12
N LEU A 28 -27.38 8.39 -29.02
CA LEU A 28 -27.19 7.45 -27.89
C LEU A 28 -27.03 8.22 -26.57
N ASP A 29 -26.34 9.34 -26.68
CA ASP A 29 -26.31 10.19 -25.48
C ASP A 29 -27.72 10.56 -25.00
N GLU A 30 -28.60 10.87 -25.93
CA GLU A 30 -29.99 11.20 -25.56
C GLU A 30 -30.70 9.96 -24.96
N GLN A 31 -30.45 8.84 -25.52
CA GLN A 31 -31.13 7.64 -25.00
C GLN A 31 -30.67 7.31 -23.58
N LEU A 32 -29.44 7.62 -23.35
CA LEU A 32 -28.92 7.36 -21.99
C LEU A 32 -29.30 8.47 -21.02
N SER A 33 -29.85 9.72 -21.63
CA SER A 33 -30.14 10.94 -20.82
C SER A 33 -31.64 11.10 -20.62
N PHE A 34 -32.58 10.61 -21.54
CA PHE A 34 -34.04 10.84 -21.47
C PHE A 34 -34.64 9.93 -20.39
N GLY A 35 -35.23 10.84 -19.11
CA GLY A 35 -36.19 10.33 -18.09
C GLY A 35 -35.80 10.81 -16.70
N ARG A 36 -36.52 12.20 -15.92
CA ARG A 36 -36.23 12.26 -14.45
C ARG A 36 -37.46 11.82 -13.66
N PRO A 37 -37.36 11.62 -11.97
CA PRO A 37 -36.73 10.43 -11.38
C PRO A 37 -37.71 9.63 -10.53
N PRO A 38 -37.55 8.11 -10.25
CA PRO A 38 -37.50 8.46 -8.81
C PRO A 38 -36.73 7.42 -8.00
N THR A 39 -35.43 6.91 -8.21
CA THR A 39 -34.82 5.85 -7.37
C THR A 39 -35.00 4.49 -8.04
N SER A 40 -34.41 3.93 -9.32
CA SER A 40 -34.00 2.56 -8.90
C SER A 40 -33.71 1.70 -10.13
N ARG A 41 -33.34 2.17 -11.66
CA ARG A 41 -32.82 1.04 -12.47
C ARG A 41 -31.79 1.56 -13.48
N SER A 42 -30.70 0.83 -13.84
CA SER A 42 -29.61 1.14 -14.78
C SER A 42 -30.15 1.17 -16.22
N LYS A 43 -29.80 2.28 -16.92
CA LYS A 43 -30.12 2.33 -18.37
C LYS A 43 -29.03 1.63 -19.19
N VAL A 44 -29.57 0.85 -20.13
CA VAL A 44 -28.57 0.00 -20.83
C VAL A 44 -28.72 0.21 -22.33
N VAL A 45 -27.53 0.50 -22.96
CA VAL A 45 -27.48 0.57 -24.44
C VAL A 45 -26.53 -0.52 -24.93
N VAL A 46 -27.14 -1.28 -25.90
CA VAL A 46 -26.28 -2.34 -26.47
C VAL A 46 -25.95 -1.99 -27.93
N LEU A 47 -24.58 -1.88 -28.14
CA LEU A 47 -24.11 -1.69 -29.52
C LEU A 47 -23.67 -3.04 -30.10
N HIS A 48 -24.42 -3.39 -31.24
CA HIS A 48 -24.04 -4.71 -31.80
C HIS A 48 -23.76 -4.56 -33.29
N GLY A 49 -22.82 -5.44 -33.81
CA GLY A 49 -22.43 -5.38 -35.22
C GLY A 49 -21.19 -6.26 -35.47
N PRO A 50 -20.87 -6.33 -36.83
CA PRO A 50 -19.74 -7.19 -37.18
C PRO A 50 -18.41 -6.64 -36.64
N ALA A 51 -17.35 -7.49 -36.64
CA ALA A 51 -16.02 -7.09 -36.12
C ALA A 51 -15.42 -5.97 -36.97
N GLY A 52 -14.93 -4.92 -36.28
CA GLY A 52 -14.18 -3.86 -36.99
C GLY A 52 -15.08 -2.73 -37.46
N VAL A 53 -16.37 -2.78 -37.13
CA VAL A 53 -17.33 -1.77 -37.65
C VAL A 53 -17.25 -0.50 -36.79
N GLY A 54 -16.56 -0.54 -35.62
CA GLY A 54 -16.29 0.67 -34.81
C GLY A 54 -17.20 0.72 -33.57
N LYS A 55 -17.62 -0.48 -33.00
CA LYS A 55 -18.51 -0.47 -31.81
C LYS A 55 -17.77 0.09 -30.60
N SER A 56 -16.54 -0.40 -30.40
CA SER A 56 -15.77 0.07 -29.23
C SER A 56 -15.46 1.56 -29.35
N ALA A 57 -15.12 2.02 -30.58
CA ALA A 57 -14.83 3.47 -30.77
C ALA A 57 -16.09 4.32 -30.53
N LEU A 58 -17.25 3.83 -31.03
CA LEU A 58 -18.51 4.58 -30.79
C LEU A 58 -18.85 4.60 -29.31
N ALA A 59 -18.62 3.42 -28.61
CA ALA A 59 -18.89 3.38 -27.16
C ALA A 59 -18.01 4.38 -26.42
N ALA A 60 -16.71 4.43 -26.82
CA ALA A 60 -15.80 5.41 -26.18
C ALA A 60 -16.29 6.85 -26.42
N GLY A 61 -16.74 7.13 -27.72
CA GLY A 61 -17.28 8.49 -28.02
C GLY A 61 -18.51 8.81 -27.16
N VAL A 62 -19.39 7.80 -26.99
CA VAL A 62 -20.63 8.05 -26.23
C VAL A 62 -20.29 8.21 -24.74
N ALA A 63 -19.45 7.31 -24.25
CA ALA A 63 -19.08 7.38 -22.83
C ALA A 63 -18.48 8.75 -22.48
N ARG A 64 -17.71 9.29 -23.36
CA ARG A 64 -17.09 10.60 -23.09
C ARG A 64 -18.13 11.73 -23.19
N ALA A 65 -18.95 11.60 -24.22
CA ALA A 65 -20.01 12.63 -24.35
C ALA A 65 -20.91 12.66 -23.12
N VAL A 66 -21.16 11.42 -22.62
CA VAL A 66 -22.07 11.35 -21.45
C VAL A 66 -21.32 11.82 -20.20
N ALA A 67 -20.02 11.40 -20.12
CA ALA A 67 -19.22 11.75 -18.92
C ALA A 67 -18.91 13.26 -18.90
N GLY A 68 -18.42 13.84 -20.06
CA GLY A 68 -18.03 15.26 -20.22
C GLY A 68 -19.18 16.23 -19.89
N SER A 69 -20.35 15.94 -20.15
CA SER A 69 -21.49 16.88 -19.91
C SER A 69 -21.96 16.82 -18.45
N ARG A 70 -21.36 15.79 -17.59
CA ARG A 70 -22.07 15.62 -16.30
C ARG A 70 -21.06 15.26 -15.21
N GLY A 71 -19.72 15.28 -15.54
CA GLY A 71 -18.66 15.00 -14.54
C GLY A 71 -18.80 13.60 -13.92
N ARG A 72 -19.37 12.62 -14.73
CA ARG A 72 -19.57 11.27 -14.16
C ARG A 72 -18.32 10.42 -14.37
N ARG A 73 -18.18 9.47 -13.43
CA ARG A 73 -17.01 8.56 -13.53
C ARG A 73 -17.27 7.44 -14.55
N VAL A 74 -16.29 7.16 -15.45
CA VAL A 74 -16.48 6.13 -16.49
C VAL A 74 -15.60 4.93 -16.16
N HIS A 75 -16.34 3.72 -16.23
CA HIS A 75 -15.58 2.48 -16.02
C HIS A 75 -15.64 1.62 -17.29
N TRP A 76 -14.40 1.20 -17.68
CA TRP A 76 -14.33 0.41 -18.92
C TRP A 76 -13.87 -1.01 -18.59
N ILE A 77 -14.83 -2.09 -18.95
CA ILE A 77 -14.53 -3.50 -18.63
C ILE A 77 -14.60 -4.30 -19.95
N SER A 78 -13.48 -5.00 -20.24
CA SER A 78 -13.45 -5.83 -21.48
C SER A 78 -13.51 -7.32 -21.14
N VAL A 79 -14.39 -8.28 -22.01
CA VAL A 79 -14.72 -9.72 -21.86
C VAL A 79 -13.44 -10.50 -21.61
N GLY A 80 -12.15 -9.81 -21.89
CA GLY A 80 -10.88 -10.52 -21.61
C GLY A 80 -10.28 -10.08 -20.27
N ASP A 81 -10.89 -9.21 -19.56
CA ASP A 81 -10.23 -8.57 -18.39
C ASP A 81 -10.67 -9.31 -17.11
N THR A 82 -11.80 -10.05 -17.20
CA THR A 82 -12.22 -10.69 -15.94
C THR A 82 -12.80 -12.08 -16.26
N PRO A 83 -12.53 -13.07 -15.37
CA PRO A 83 -12.94 -14.46 -15.59
C PRO A 83 -14.45 -14.67 -15.38
N SER A 84 -15.13 -13.72 -14.60
CA SER A 84 -16.58 -13.88 -14.32
C SER A 84 -17.19 -12.51 -14.02
N ALA A 85 -18.55 -12.45 -14.08
CA ALA A 85 -19.27 -11.20 -13.73
C ALA A 85 -18.96 -10.79 -12.28
N GLU A 86 -18.86 -11.78 -11.45
CA GLU A 86 -18.53 -11.49 -10.04
C GLU A 86 -17.17 -10.78 -9.91
N THR A 87 -16.14 -11.26 -10.59
CA THR A 87 -14.81 -10.62 -10.52
C THR A 87 -14.87 -9.18 -11.07
N ALA A 88 -15.68 -8.99 -12.08
CA ALA A 88 -15.82 -7.61 -12.62
C ALA A 88 -16.46 -6.67 -11.61
N ILE A 89 -17.45 -7.25 -10.89
CA ILE A 89 -18.13 -6.39 -9.89
C ILE A 89 -17.17 -6.07 -8.74
N LEU A 90 -16.43 -7.02 -8.31
CA LEU A 90 -15.46 -6.75 -7.21
C LEU A 90 -14.42 -5.72 -7.65
N ARG A 91 -14.05 -5.85 -8.89
CA ARG A 91 -13.14 -4.81 -9.41
C ARG A 91 -13.81 -3.42 -9.36
N LEU A 92 -15.10 -3.34 -9.80
CA LEU A 92 -15.80 -2.04 -9.79
C LEU A 92 -15.96 -1.52 -8.35
N LEU A 93 -16.25 -2.37 -7.47
CA LEU A 93 -16.39 -1.92 -6.07
C LEU A 93 -15.05 -1.40 -5.55
N ALA A 94 -14.01 -2.10 -5.97
CA ALA A 94 -12.68 -1.61 -5.55
C ALA A 94 -12.41 -0.21 -6.11
N GLU A 95 -12.77 0.10 -7.33
CA GLU A 95 -12.50 1.41 -7.96
C GLU A 95 -13.34 2.52 -7.31
N HIS A 96 -14.47 2.04 -6.62
CA HIS A 96 -15.33 3.06 -5.98
C HIS A 96 -15.06 3.12 -4.48
N ALA A 97 -13.95 2.43 -4.09
CA ALA A 97 -13.51 2.43 -2.67
C ALA A 97 -14.65 1.99 -1.75
N ALA A 98 -15.40 0.96 -2.27
CA ALA A 98 -16.47 0.41 -1.41
C ALA A 98 -15.85 -0.26 -0.17
N PRO A 99 -16.65 -0.23 0.94
CA PRO A 99 -16.13 -0.84 2.17
C PRO A 99 -15.72 -2.32 1.95
N ARG A 100 -14.52 -2.67 2.50
CA ARG A 100 -13.90 -3.98 2.22
C ARG A 100 -14.35 -5.02 3.25
N ARG A 101 -14.49 -4.62 4.32
CA ARG A 101 -14.68 -5.58 5.42
C ARG A 101 -15.94 -6.41 5.21
N GLU A 102 -17.03 -5.72 4.88
CA GLU A 102 -18.30 -6.47 4.72
C GLU A 102 -18.20 -7.47 3.57
N ILE A 103 -17.55 -7.11 2.52
CA ILE A 103 -17.44 -7.99 1.34
C ILE A 103 -16.53 -9.19 1.67
N VAL A 104 -15.42 -8.88 2.32
CA VAL A 104 -14.49 -9.97 2.65
C VAL A 104 -15.15 -10.94 3.64
N ALA A 105 -15.83 -10.42 4.62
CA ALA A 105 -16.52 -11.31 5.59
C ALA A 105 -17.55 -12.20 4.88
N ALA A 106 -18.29 -11.56 3.98
CA ALA A 106 -19.32 -12.35 3.28
C ALA A 106 -18.68 -13.45 2.41
N ALA A 107 -17.54 -13.06 1.85
CA ALA A 107 -16.88 -14.06 0.97
C ALA A 107 -16.41 -15.28 1.77
N LEU A 108 -16.13 -15.12 3.02
CA LEU A 108 -15.56 -16.24 3.80
C LEU A 108 -16.66 -17.02 4.51
N MET A 109 -17.84 -16.41 4.77
CA MET A 109 -18.76 -17.05 5.73
C MET A 109 -20.05 -17.44 5.03
N GLU A 110 -20.28 -16.86 3.89
CA GLU A 110 -21.62 -17.07 3.30
C GLU A 110 -21.50 -18.01 2.10
N ASP A 111 -22.66 -18.64 1.72
CA ASP A 111 -22.67 -19.45 0.48
C ASP A 111 -22.79 -18.56 -0.76
N ASP A 112 -22.73 -19.08 -1.96
CA ASP A 112 -22.59 -18.28 -3.21
C ASP A 112 -23.82 -17.41 -3.45
N ARG A 113 -24.95 -17.95 -3.13
CA ARG A 113 -26.17 -17.13 -3.37
C ARG A 113 -26.20 -15.90 -2.44
N ALA A 114 -25.95 -16.13 -1.19
CA ALA A 114 -25.94 -14.99 -0.22
C ALA A 114 -24.85 -13.98 -0.58
N PHE A 115 -23.73 -14.48 -0.95
CA PHE A 115 -22.64 -13.55 -1.33
C PHE A 115 -23.04 -12.70 -2.54
N SER A 116 -23.64 -13.29 -3.55
CA SER A 116 -24.10 -12.53 -4.74
C SER A 116 -25.11 -11.45 -4.34
N GLU A 117 -25.99 -11.79 -3.44
CA GLU A 117 -26.96 -10.77 -2.99
C GLU A 117 -26.26 -9.61 -2.27
N ARG A 118 -25.24 -9.99 -1.52
CA ARG A 118 -24.48 -8.93 -0.84
C ARG A 118 -23.76 -8.02 -1.85
N LEU A 119 -23.18 -8.64 -2.85
CA LEU A 119 -22.51 -7.80 -3.86
C LEU A 119 -23.51 -6.86 -4.55
N ARG A 120 -24.68 -7.41 -4.80
CA ARG A 120 -25.70 -6.54 -5.44
C ARG A 120 -26.06 -5.37 -4.53
N ARG A 121 -26.22 -5.61 -3.30
CA ARG A 121 -26.53 -4.51 -2.35
C ARG A 121 -25.38 -3.49 -2.29
N GLN A 122 -24.14 -4.02 -2.29
CA GLN A 122 -22.99 -3.10 -2.23
C GLN A 122 -22.88 -2.26 -3.51
N CYS A 123 -23.19 -2.89 -4.56
CA CYS A 123 -23.17 -2.11 -5.80
C CYS A 123 -24.24 -1.02 -5.78
N ALA A 124 -25.41 -1.36 -5.34
CA ALA A 124 -26.49 -0.35 -5.30
C ALA A 124 -26.11 0.82 -4.38
N GLU A 125 -25.29 0.57 -3.37
CA GLU A 125 -24.97 1.63 -2.38
C GLU A 125 -23.75 2.43 -2.82
N ASN A 126 -22.90 1.67 -3.62
CA ASN A 126 -21.58 2.37 -3.75
C ASN A 126 -21.30 2.72 -5.20
N ILE A 127 -21.98 2.03 -6.07
CA ILE A 127 -21.74 2.36 -7.49
C ILE A 127 -22.99 3.04 -8.07
N ARG A 128 -22.97 4.48 -7.94
CA ARG A 128 -24.20 5.18 -8.40
C ARG A 128 -23.82 6.28 -9.38
N GLY A 129 -24.76 6.30 -10.41
CA GLY A 129 -24.65 7.46 -11.32
C GLY A 129 -23.36 7.39 -12.16
N SER A 130 -22.85 6.09 -12.34
CA SER A 130 -21.60 5.97 -13.13
C SER A 130 -21.92 5.48 -14.56
N VAL A 131 -20.90 5.78 -15.44
CA VAL A 131 -21.00 5.21 -16.81
C VAL A 131 -20.10 3.97 -16.88
N ILE A 132 -20.85 2.85 -17.15
CA ILE A 132 -20.08 1.59 -17.21
C ILE A 132 -20.12 1.04 -18.66
N VAL A 133 -18.87 0.82 -19.16
CA VAL A 133 -18.80 0.29 -20.53
C VAL A 133 -18.33 -1.17 -20.45
N LEU A 134 -19.20 -2.03 -21.01
CA LEU A 134 -18.81 -3.44 -21.15
C LEU A 134 -18.47 -3.74 -22.62
N ASP A 135 -17.14 -3.97 -22.84
CA ASP A 135 -16.64 -3.99 -24.23
C ASP A 135 -16.43 -5.44 -24.68
N ASP A 136 -17.18 -5.80 -25.75
CA ASP A 136 -17.06 -7.09 -26.46
C ASP A 136 -17.52 -8.23 -25.54
N VAL A 137 -18.74 -8.18 -25.07
CA VAL A 137 -19.24 -9.23 -24.16
C VAL A 137 -20.45 -9.90 -24.78
N GLY A 138 -20.55 -11.23 -24.45
CA GLY A 138 -21.75 -11.96 -24.90
C GLY A 138 -22.96 -11.67 -24.01
N PRO A 139 -24.20 -11.99 -24.47
CA PRO A 139 -25.45 -11.63 -23.78
C PRO A 139 -25.53 -12.26 -22.38
N GLU A 140 -24.99 -13.50 -22.19
CA GLU A 140 -25.12 -14.13 -20.85
C GLU A 140 -24.27 -13.40 -19.80
N TYR A 141 -23.03 -13.18 -20.12
CA TYR A 141 -22.12 -12.45 -19.20
C TYR A 141 -22.59 -11.02 -18.98
N GLY A 142 -22.94 -10.25 -20.06
CA GLY A 142 -23.37 -8.83 -19.97
C GLY A 142 -24.62 -8.65 -19.11
N LEU A 143 -25.58 -9.55 -19.30
CA LEU A 143 -26.85 -9.37 -18.57
C LEU A 143 -26.66 -9.72 -17.08
N SER A 144 -25.83 -10.76 -16.89
CA SER A 144 -25.54 -11.09 -15.48
C SER A 144 -24.89 -9.90 -14.75
N LEU A 145 -24.01 -9.20 -15.36
CA LEU A 145 -23.34 -8.04 -14.75
C LEU A 145 -24.34 -6.88 -14.53
N VAL A 146 -25.17 -6.67 -15.56
CA VAL A 146 -26.16 -5.57 -15.42
C VAL A 146 -27.11 -5.89 -14.26
N GLN A 147 -27.44 -7.15 -14.14
CA GLN A 147 -28.33 -7.53 -13.03
C GLN A 147 -27.62 -7.33 -11.68
N ALA A 148 -26.37 -7.63 -11.61
CA ALA A 148 -25.61 -7.48 -10.36
C ALA A 148 -25.43 -5.99 -9.98
N LEU A 149 -25.35 -5.10 -10.94
CA LEU A 149 -25.15 -3.67 -10.65
C LEU A 149 -26.37 -3.08 -9.94
N GLY A 150 -27.52 -3.88 -10.09
CA GLY A 150 -28.72 -3.45 -9.36
C GLY A 150 -29.15 -2.03 -9.71
N PRO A 151 -30.16 -1.48 -9.03
CA PRO A 151 -30.71 -0.14 -9.34
C PRO A 151 -29.83 0.99 -8.79
N GLY A 152 -29.10 1.64 -9.63
CA GLY A 152 -28.17 2.68 -9.12
C GLY A 152 -28.11 3.87 -10.08
N GLY A 153 -29.07 3.80 -10.96
CA GLY A 153 -29.09 4.92 -11.93
C GLY A 153 -27.83 4.93 -12.81
N ASN A 154 -27.24 3.75 -12.94
CA ASN A 154 -26.02 3.69 -13.79
C ASN A 154 -26.40 3.65 -15.27
N GLN A 155 -25.45 4.22 -16.08
CA GLN A 155 -25.59 4.12 -17.55
C GLN A 155 -24.59 3.08 -18.10
N VAL A 156 -25.26 2.09 -18.67
CA VAL A 156 -24.40 0.97 -19.08
C VAL A 156 -24.37 0.88 -20.61
N ILE A 157 -23.11 0.87 -21.12
CA ILE A 157 -22.94 0.72 -22.58
C ILE A 157 -22.28 -0.65 -22.82
N ILE A 158 -22.96 -1.40 -23.74
CA ILE A 158 -22.44 -2.76 -23.99
C ILE A 158 -22.13 -2.87 -25.49
N THR A 159 -20.85 -3.36 -25.73
CA THR A 159 -20.57 -3.71 -27.13
C THR A 159 -20.54 -5.24 -27.27
N SER A 160 -21.26 -5.68 -28.40
CA SER A 160 -21.37 -7.14 -28.57
C SER A 160 -21.39 -7.47 -30.07
N ARG A 161 -20.87 -8.76 -30.28
CA ARG A 161 -20.93 -9.22 -31.70
C ARG A 161 -22.29 -9.86 -31.99
N HIS A 162 -23.09 -10.07 -30.96
CA HIS A 162 -24.35 -10.81 -31.12
C HIS A 162 -25.54 -9.85 -31.06
N HIS A 163 -26.45 -10.09 -31.97
CA HIS A 163 -27.66 -9.22 -32.00
C HIS A 163 -28.78 -9.86 -31.18
N ALA A 164 -28.77 -11.12 -30.86
CA ALA A 164 -29.94 -11.83 -30.27
C ALA A 164 -29.72 -12.02 -28.76
N ARG A 165 -30.89 -11.96 -27.90
CA ARG A 165 -30.91 -12.46 -26.51
C ARG A 165 -30.58 -11.35 -25.52
N TRP A 166 -30.77 -10.04 -26.03
CA TRP A 166 -30.61 -8.90 -25.09
C TRP A 166 -31.99 -8.39 -24.66
N GLU A 167 -33.08 -9.41 -24.65
CA GLU A 167 -34.45 -8.85 -24.55
C GLU A 167 -34.82 -8.62 -23.08
N ASP A 168 -34.55 -7.33 -22.51
CA ASP A 168 -35.10 -6.78 -21.24
C ASP A 168 -35.77 -5.43 -21.50
N ALA A 169 -37.04 -4.96 -20.89
CA ALA A 169 -37.90 -3.77 -21.05
C ALA A 169 -37.11 -2.48 -20.85
N ASN A 170 -35.57 -2.60 -20.63
CA ASN A 170 -34.83 -1.34 -20.37
C ASN A 170 -33.50 -1.33 -21.13
N THR A 171 -33.49 -2.14 -22.19
CA THR A 171 -32.25 -2.16 -23.01
C THR A 171 -32.55 -1.61 -24.41
N TYR A 172 -31.81 -0.52 -24.76
CA TYR A 172 -31.89 0.01 -26.14
C TYR A 172 -30.79 -0.62 -27.01
N GLN A 173 -31.23 -1.23 -28.08
CA GLN A 173 -30.23 -1.89 -28.95
C GLN A 173 -30.01 -1.05 -30.22
N HIS A 174 -28.72 -0.89 -30.51
CA HIS A 174 -28.38 -0.06 -31.70
C HIS A 174 -27.40 -0.85 -32.58
N ALA A 175 -27.90 -1.01 -33.86
CA ALA A 175 -27.00 -1.70 -34.83
C ALA A 175 -25.98 -0.72 -35.41
N VAL A 176 -24.67 -1.10 -35.17
CA VAL A 176 -23.62 -0.23 -35.74
C VAL A 176 -23.28 -0.73 -37.14
N ARG A 177 -23.52 0.29 -38.11
CA ARG A 177 -23.32 -0.11 -39.52
C ARG A 177 -21.99 0.43 -40.06
N PRO A 178 -21.53 -0.25 -41.16
CA PRO A 178 -20.31 0.28 -41.79
C PRO A 178 -20.50 1.72 -42.27
N LEU A 179 -19.32 2.42 -42.34
CA LEU A 179 -19.40 3.82 -42.79
C LEU A 179 -19.86 3.92 -44.24
N ASP A 180 -20.65 4.99 -44.45
CA ASP A 180 -21.07 5.17 -45.86
C ASP A 180 -19.90 5.65 -46.73
N ALA A 181 -20.07 5.61 -48.01
CA ALA A 181 -18.96 5.83 -48.97
C ALA A 181 -18.29 7.20 -48.76
N GLN A 182 -19.18 8.23 -48.43
CA GLN A 182 -18.61 9.59 -48.25
C GLN A 182 -17.74 9.64 -46.99
N ASP A 183 -18.20 9.10 -45.92
CA ASP A 183 -17.45 9.14 -44.64
C ASP A 183 -16.22 8.22 -44.73
N ALA A 184 -16.39 7.06 -45.42
CA ALA A 184 -15.23 6.16 -45.60
C ALA A 184 -14.10 6.84 -46.38
N LEU A 185 -14.45 7.51 -47.43
CA LEU A 185 -13.42 8.23 -48.21
C LEU A 185 -12.78 9.34 -47.38
N GLN A 186 -13.68 10.02 -46.66
CA GLN A 186 -13.14 11.10 -45.81
C GLN A 186 -12.13 10.53 -44.80
N LEU A 187 -12.43 9.42 -44.20
CA LEU A 187 -11.49 8.84 -43.21
C LEU A 187 -10.17 8.45 -43.88
N VAL A 188 -10.20 7.79 -45.04
CA VAL A 188 -8.96 7.39 -45.74
C VAL A 188 -8.14 8.63 -46.11
N LYS A 189 -8.78 9.68 -46.52
CA LYS A 189 -8.06 10.92 -46.93
C LYS A 189 -7.38 11.57 -45.72
N HIS A 190 -8.11 11.50 -44.61
CA HIS A 190 -7.52 12.13 -43.41
C HIS A 190 -6.28 11.35 -42.93
N VAL A 191 -6.42 10.06 -43.05
CA VAL A 191 -5.32 9.24 -42.52
C VAL A 191 -4.15 9.25 -43.51
N SER A 192 -4.31 9.14 -44.84
CA SER A 192 -3.26 9.00 -45.86
C SER A 192 -2.51 10.32 -46.07
N ARG A 193 -2.95 11.56 -45.41
CA ARG A 193 -2.44 12.92 -45.66
C ARG A 193 -1.66 12.99 -46.96
N PRO A 194 -2.28 13.18 -48.38
CA PRO A 194 -1.64 14.32 -49.06
C PRO A 194 -2.58 15.00 -50.06
N GLU A 195 -2.16 16.56 -50.56
CA GLU A 195 -2.54 17.44 -51.70
C GLU A 195 -2.65 16.63 -53.01
N PRO A 196 -3.90 16.47 -53.61
CA PRO A 196 -4.48 15.54 -54.58
C PRO A 196 -3.69 15.50 -55.90
N GLU A 197 -2.71 14.44 -56.23
CA GLU A 197 -2.40 14.08 -57.65
C GLU A 197 -3.39 13.06 -58.18
N ASP A 198 -3.97 13.04 -59.38
CA ASP A 198 -4.99 12.25 -60.10
C ASP A 198 -4.73 10.75 -59.94
N GLY A 199 -3.48 10.18 -59.66
CA GLY A 199 -3.11 8.76 -59.46
C GLY A 199 -3.45 8.28 -58.04
N ILE A 200 -3.60 9.09 -57.05
CA ILE A 200 -3.92 8.76 -55.64
C ILE A 200 -5.44 8.75 -55.44
N ARG A 201 -6.24 9.49 -56.40
CA ARG A 201 -7.72 9.52 -56.24
C ARG A 201 -8.33 8.19 -56.70
N SER A 202 -7.77 7.59 -57.80
CA SER A 202 -8.28 6.29 -58.30
C SER A 202 -7.91 5.16 -57.32
N ALA A 203 -6.77 5.18 -56.68
CA ALA A 203 -6.36 4.17 -55.68
C ALA A 203 -7.18 4.31 -54.38
N GLU A 204 -7.67 5.54 -54.02
CA GLU A 204 -8.50 5.75 -52.80
C GLU A 204 -9.86 5.07 -52.95
N ASN A 205 -10.42 5.17 -54.11
CA ASN A 205 -11.76 4.58 -54.30
C ASN A 205 -11.69 3.05 -54.29
N GLU A 206 -10.59 2.54 -54.93
CA GLU A 206 -10.43 1.07 -54.92
C GLU A 206 -10.21 0.54 -53.50
N PHE A 207 -9.42 1.19 -52.70
CA PHE A 207 -9.09 0.72 -51.33
C PHE A 207 -10.29 0.91 -50.41
N VAL A 208 -11.05 2.03 -50.66
CA VAL A 208 -12.28 2.22 -49.85
C VAL A 208 -13.27 1.08 -50.12
N SER A 209 -13.34 0.75 -51.37
CA SER A 209 -14.28 -0.36 -51.72
C SER A 209 -13.81 -1.68 -51.08
N ALA A 210 -12.46 -1.88 -51.08
CA ALA A 210 -11.92 -3.14 -50.50
C ALA A 210 -12.14 -3.19 -48.99
N ALA A 211 -12.19 -2.04 -48.32
CA ALA A 211 -12.31 -1.97 -46.85
C ALA A 211 -13.77 -2.15 -46.42
N GLN A 212 -14.72 -2.13 -47.44
CA GLN A 212 -16.16 -2.39 -47.24
C GLN A 212 -16.73 -1.56 -46.11
N GLY A 213 -16.18 -0.37 -45.95
CA GLY A 213 -16.81 0.61 -45.04
C GLY A 213 -16.43 0.34 -43.58
N LEU A 214 -15.50 -0.63 -43.30
CA LEU A 214 -15.05 -0.90 -41.91
C LEU A 214 -13.92 0.07 -41.54
N PRO A 215 -14.14 0.83 -40.53
CA PRO A 215 -13.18 1.88 -40.15
C PRO A 215 -11.80 1.32 -39.85
N ALA A 216 -11.66 0.18 -39.12
CA ALA A 216 -10.33 -0.38 -38.82
C ALA A 216 -9.55 -0.67 -40.12
N LEU A 217 -10.25 -1.18 -41.18
CA LEU A 217 -9.58 -1.49 -42.46
C LEU A 217 -9.34 -0.22 -43.27
N LEU A 218 -10.22 0.72 -43.18
CA LEU A 218 -10.04 2.01 -43.90
C LEU A 218 -8.79 2.74 -43.39
N ARG A 219 -8.54 2.60 -42.13
CA ARG A 219 -7.33 3.26 -41.60
C ARG A 219 -6.07 2.56 -42.10
N ILE A 220 -6.16 1.27 -42.11
CA ILE A 220 -5.01 0.56 -42.70
C ILE A 220 -4.82 0.99 -44.17
N ALA A 221 -5.96 1.08 -44.85
CA ALA A 221 -5.90 1.53 -46.25
C ALA A 221 -5.26 2.93 -46.36
N GLY A 222 -5.70 3.83 -45.54
CA GLY A 222 -5.16 5.21 -45.59
C GLY A 222 -3.63 5.22 -45.34
N LEU A 223 -3.20 4.44 -44.34
CA LEU A 223 -1.78 4.47 -43.96
C LEU A 223 -0.92 3.80 -45.03
N ILE A 224 -1.47 2.77 -45.74
CA ILE A 224 -0.73 2.17 -46.87
C ILE A 224 -0.56 3.19 -48.00
N LEU A 225 -1.50 4.09 -48.10
CA LEU A 225 -1.49 5.07 -49.21
C LEU A 225 -0.69 6.31 -48.83
N ARG A 226 -0.04 6.37 -47.59
CA ARG A 226 0.72 7.54 -47.12
C ARG A 226 2.08 7.57 -47.82
N PRO A 227 2.55 8.83 -48.46
CA PRO A 227 3.84 8.93 -49.15
C PRO A 227 5.02 8.67 -48.20
N PRO A 228 6.18 8.36 -48.84
CA PRO A 228 6.68 8.56 -50.22
C PRO A 228 6.39 7.35 -51.12
N PHE A 229 5.28 6.62 -50.94
CA PHE A 229 5.19 5.36 -51.70
C PHE A 229 4.18 5.51 -52.85
N THR A 230 4.51 4.96 -54.11
CA THR A 230 3.58 4.85 -55.25
C THR A 230 2.42 3.90 -54.89
N PRO A 231 1.10 4.43 -55.09
CA PRO A 231 -0.04 3.58 -54.69
C PRO A 231 0.03 2.19 -55.35
N PRO A 232 0.16 1.11 -54.55
CA PRO A 232 0.19 -0.26 -55.09
C PRO A 232 -1.14 -0.65 -55.73
N ARG A 233 -1.05 -1.51 -56.78
CA ARG A 233 -2.29 -2.02 -57.40
C ARG A 233 -2.91 -3.13 -56.52
N LEU A 234 -4.21 -2.92 -56.33
CA LEU A 234 -4.91 -3.98 -55.58
C LEU A 234 -5.41 -5.06 -56.55
N PRO A 235 -4.87 -6.27 -56.41
CA PRO A 235 -5.20 -7.34 -57.36
C PRO A 235 -6.69 -7.70 -57.34
N VAL A 236 -7.34 -7.64 -56.02
CA VAL A 236 -8.79 -7.88 -55.84
C VAL A 236 -9.31 -6.93 -54.75
N ASN A 237 -10.61 -6.51 -54.98
CA ASN A 237 -11.21 -5.55 -54.03
C ASN A 237 -11.80 -6.28 -52.82
N THR A 238 -10.76 -6.92 -52.04
CA THR A 238 -11.24 -7.63 -50.84
C THR A 238 -10.43 -7.18 -49.62
N PRO A 239 -11.04 -7.30 -48.41
CA PRO A 239 -10.31 -6.99 -47.17
C PRO A 239 -9.01 -7.81 -47.06
N ALA A 240 -8.99 -8.99 -47.51
CA ALA A 240 -7.79 -9.84 -47.43
C ALA A 240 -6.65 -9.26 -48.27
N ALA A 241 -7.04 -8.71 -49.43
CA ALA A 241 -6.00 -8.10 -50.30
C ALA A 241 -5.35 -6.88 -49.63
N LEU A 242 -6.14 -6.11 -48.88
CA LEU A 242 -5.59 -4.94 -48.16
C LEU A 242 -4.64 -5.39 -47.04
N PHE A 243 -5.03 -6.38 -46.47
CA PHE A 243 -4.15 -6.89 -45.40
C PHE A 243 -2.85 -7.47 -45.99
N ALA A 244 -2.97 -8.22 -47.05
CA ALA A 244 -1.77 -8.81 -47.70
C ALA A 244 -0.75 -7.73 -48.06
N LEU A 245 -1.23 -6.60 -48.50
CA LEU A 245 -0.29 -5.51 -48.84
C LEU A 245 0.42 -5.00 -47.58
N ALA A 246 -0.41 -4.81 -46.47
CA ALA A 246 0.25 -4.38 -45.22
C ALA A 246 1.20 -5.46 -44.70
N TRP A 247 0.79 -6.65 -44.85
CA TRP A 247 1.60 -7.80 -44.39
C TRP A 247 2.93 -7.86 -45.16
N ASP A 248 3.01 -7.66 -46.43
CA ASP A 248 4.23 -7.75 -47.24
C ASP A 248 5.23 -6.65 -46.86
N ARG A 249 4.76 -5.69 -46.16
CA ARG A 249 5.67 -4.56 -45.83
C ARG A 249 6.28 -4.75 -44.44
N LEU A 250 5.83 -5.79 -43.77
CA LEU A 250 6.34 -6.00 -42.40
C LEU A 250 7.62 -6.83 -42.44
N ASP A 251 8.58 -6.51 -41.57
CA ASP A 251 9.76 -7.39 -41.48
C ASP A 251 9.44 -8.65 -40.67
N VAL A 252 10.45 -9.48 -40.54
CA VAL A 252 10.22 -10.84 -39.99
C VAL A 252 9.79 -10.74 -38.52
N ALA A 253 10.37 -9.77 -37.80
CA ALA A 253 10.03 -9.65 -36.37
C ALA A 253 8.61 -9.09 -36.18
N GLU A 254 8.21 -8.14 -37.06
CA GLU A 254 6.84 -7.57 -36.96
C GLU A 254 5.79 -8.62 -37.31
N LYS A 255 6.14 -9.44 -38.29
CA LYS A 255 5.15 -10.50 -38.66
C LYS A 255 5.01 -11.52 -37.53
N ASP A 256 6.15 -11.80 -37.00
CA ASP A 256 6.12 -12.77 -35.89
C ASP A 256 5.27 -12.24 -34.72
N LEU A 257 5.49 -11.02 -34.29
CA LEU A 257 4.69 -10.47 -33.18
C LEU A 257 3.19 -10.44 -33.53
N LEU A 258 2.89 -9.96 -34.76
CA LEU A 258 1.46 -9.89 -35.15
C LEU A 258 0.81 -11.27 -35.08
N GLN A 259 1.56 -12.27 -35.52
CA GLN A 259 0.99 -13.64 -35.47
C GLN A 259 0.74 -14.07 -34.03
N ARG A 260 1.67 -13.81 -33.15
CA ARG A 260 1.51 -14.19 -31.72
C ARG A 260 0.35 -13.41 -31.08
N LEU A 261 0.26 -12.09 -31.38
CA LEU A 261 -0.84 -11.28 -30.83
C LEU A 261 -2.19 -11.77 -31.35
N ALA A 262 -2.15 -12.20 -32.63
CA ALA A 262 -3.44 -12.67 -33.22
C ALA A 262 -3.88 -13.99 -32.57
N VAL A 263 -2.80 -14.85 -32.21
CA VAL A 263 -3.15 -16.13 -31.55
C VAL A 263 -3.60 -15.87 -30.11
N TRP A 264 -2.84 -14.98 -29.47
CA TRP A 264 -3.23 -14.61 -28.10
C TRP A 264 -4.65 -14.05 -28.05
N GLY A 265 -4.88 -13.00 -29.04
CA GLY A 265 -6.24 -12.42 -29.10
C GLY A 265 -6.61 -11.68 -27.80
N PRO A 266 -5.68 -10.68 -27.33
CA PRO A 266 -6.04 -10.10 -26.03
C PRO A 266 -7.41 -9.40 -26.09
N GLY A 267 -8.40 -9.92 -25.40
CA GLY A 267 -9.77 -9.44 -25.22
C GLY A 267 -9.81 -8.00 -24.65
N GLY A 268 -8.44 -7.29 -24.58
CA GLY A 268 -8.28 -5.91 -24.09
C GLY A 268 -6.89 -5.38 -24.43
N PRO A 269 -6.56 -4.09 -23.83
CA PRO A 269 -5.25 -3.51 -24.17
C PRO A 269 -4.10 -4.33 -23.60
N PHE A 270 -3.09 -4.49 -24.37
CA PHE A 270 -1.85 -5.08 -23.85
C PHE A 270 -0.74 -4.04 -23.80
N THR A 271 0.31 -4.37 -22.99
CA THR A 271 1.36 -3.35 -22.72
C THR A 271 2.69 -3.81 -23.33
N LEU A 272 3.57 -2.90 -23.29
CA LEU A 272 4.92 -3.24 -23.78
C LEU A 272 5.49 -4.46 -23.04
N ARG A 273 4.97 -4.66 -21.95
CA ARG A 273 5.47 -5.82 -21.20
C ARG A 273 4.94 -7.13 -21.79
N SER A 274 3.73 -7.06 -22.05
CA SER A 274 3.17 -8.27 -22.70
C SER A 274 3.94 -8.62 -23.98
N VAL A 275 4.31 -7.50 -24.63
CA VAL A 275 5.03 -7.73 -25.90
C VAL A 275 6.43 -8.28 -25.61
N GLU A 276 7.04 -7.76 -24.62
CA GLU A 276 8.40 -8.26 -24.28
C GLU A 276 8.33 -9.75 -23.90
N ALA A 277 7.24 -10.05 -23.27
CA ALA A 277 7.10 -11.46 -22.87
C ALA A 277 6.91 -12.36 -24.11
N LEU A 278 6.26 -11.85 -25.09
CA LEU A 278 5.98 -12.69 -26.27
C LEU A 278 7.23 -12.83 -27.15
N LEU A 279 8.11 -11.88 -27.03
CA LEU A 279 9.26 -11.91 -27.96
C LEU A 279 10.48 -12.50 -27.24
N TRP A 280 10.31 -13.20 -26.18
CA TRP A 280 11.40 -13.60 -25.28
C TRP A 280 12.14 -14.81 -25.87
N GLU A 281 11.88 -15.28 -27.06
CA GLU A 281 12.56 -16.50 -27.54
C GLU A 281 13.88 -16.14 -28.24
N ASN A 282 14.94 -15.40 -27.40
CA ASN A 282 16.34 -15.28 -27.83
C ASN A 282 17.03 -14.12 -27.11
N GLY A 283 16.58 -13.64 -25.94
CA GLY A 283 17.43 -12.60 -25.31
C GLY A 283 17.25 -11.24 -26.00
N ARG A 284 16.19 -10.99 -26.95
CA ARG A 284 16.13 -9.76 -27.77
C ARG A 284 15.11 -8.78 -27.17
N GLN A 285 15.19 -8.39 -25.84
CA GLN A 285 14.37 -7.37 -25.16
C GLN A 285 14.60 -5.99 -25.80
N ALA A 286 15.70 -5.80 -26.82
CA ALA A 286 16.18 -4.42 -27.07
C ALA A 286 15.48 -3.84 -28.30
N ASP A 287 14.09 -4.49 -28.72
CA ASP A 287 13.50 -3.73 -29.85
C ASP A 287 11.98 -3.81 -29.79
N ALA A 288 11.32 -4.26 -28.61
CA ALA A 288 9.85 -4.43 -28.56
C ALA A 288 9.13 -3.13 -28.96
N GLN A 289 9.69 -2.07 -28.43
CA GLN A 289 9.04 -0.78 -28.79
C GLN A 289 9.18 -0.50 -30.29
N ARG A 290 10.37 -0.77 -30.79
CA ARG A 290 10.56 -0.57 -32.25
C ARG A 290 9.58 -1.42 -33.06
N ILE A 291 9.40 -2.69 -32.67
CA ILE A 291 8.52 -3.60 -33.42
C ILE A 291 7.07 -3.13 -33.30
N LEU A 292 6.69 -2.69 -32.07
CA LEU A 292 5.31 -2.17 -31.89
C LEU A 292 5.09 -0.92 -32.73
N ASP A 293 6.16 -0.08 -32.77
CA ASP A 293 6.01 1.15 -33.59
C ASP A 293 5.85 0.78 -35.08
N GLY A 294 6.57 -0.31 -35.46
CA GLY A 294 6.43 -0.77 -36.85
C GLY A 294 5.00 -1.22 -37.18
N LEU A 295 4.40 -1.94 -36.26
CA LEU A 295 3.00 -2.36 -36.50
C LEU A 295 2.05 -1.16 -36.44
N ALA A 296 2.29 -0.24 -35.50
CA ALA A 296 1.41 0.95 -35.39
C ALA A 296 1.50 1.81 -36.65
N ARG A 297 2.71 1.75 -37.31
CA ARG A 297 2.91 2.56 -38.53
C ARG A 297 1.88 2.19 -39.60
N TYR A 298 1.41 0.95 -39.59
CA TYR A 298 0.45 0.57 -40.65
C TYR A 298 -0.95 0.34 -40.04
N GLY A 299 -1.17 0.75 -38.81
CA GLY A 299 -2.50 0.72 -38.17
C GLY A 299 -2.90 -0.70 -37.75
N LEU A 300 -1.86 -1.56 -37.67
CA LEU A 300 -2.19 -2.96 -37.32
C LEU A 300 -2.30 -3.13 -35.81
N VAL A 301 -1.82 -2.14 -35.02
CA VAL A 301 -2.11 -2.02 -33.57
C VAL A 301 -2.45 -0.55 -33.27
N HIS A 302 -3.26 -0.43 -32.20
CA HIS A 302 -3.69 0.95 -31.88
C HIS A 302 -3.37 1.26 -30.41
N GLU A 303 -2.78 2.46 -30.41
CA GLU A 303 -2.52 2.87 -29.01
C GLU A 303 -3.76 3.56 -28.42
N VAL A 304 -4.29 2.92 -27.37
CA VAL A 304 -5.55 3.42 -26.78
C VAL A 304 -5.22 4.43 -25.67
N ARG A 305 -4.03 4.25 -24.98
CA ARG A 305 -3.50 5.20 -23.99
C ARG A 305 -1.98 5.05 -23.88
N GLU A 306 -1.40 6.01 -23.17
CA GLU A 306 0.07 5.97 -23.12
C GLU A 306 0.58 4.61 -22.63
N GLY A 307 1.11 3.81 -23.67
CA GLY A 307 1.81 2.58 -23.24
C GLY A 307 0.88 1.36 -23.29
N ALA A 308 -0.41 1.51 -23.73
CA ALA A 308 -1.37 0.39 -23.87
C ALA A 308 -1.86 0.32 -25.32
N PHE A 309 -1.87 -0.96 -25.80
CA PHE A 309 -2.17 -1.13 -27.24
C PHE A 309 -3.30 -2.16 -27.39
N THR A 310 -4.00 -2.05 -28.51
CA THR A 310 -5.04 -3.06 -28.82
C THR A 310 -4.82 -3.57 -30.25
N LEU A 311 -5.24 -4.83 -30.38
CA LEU A 311 -5.21 -5.42 -31.74
C LEU A 311 -6.64 -5.39 -32.32
N PRO A 312 -6.74 -4.65 -33.49
CA PRO A 312 -8.08 -4.58 -34.09
C PRO A 312 -8.66 -5.97 -34.39
N SER A 313 -9.98 -6.12 -34.14
CA SER A 313 -10.67 -7.44 -34.18
C SER A 313 -10.57 -8.08 -35.57
N PRO A 314 -10.70 -7.30 -36.66
CA PRO A 314 -10.62 -7.96 -37.98
C PRO A 314 -9.25 -8.62 -38.19
N LEU A 315 -8.29 -8.14 -37.46
CA LEU A 315 -6.94 -8.73 -37.66
C LEU A 315 -6.80 -10.02 -36.88
N VAL A 316 -7.51 -10.16 -35.83
CA VAL A 316 -7.45 -11.39 -35.03
C VAL A 316 -7.97 -12.58 -35.85
N ASP A 317 -8.91 -12.27 -36.84
CA ASP A 317 -9.50 -13.38 -37.64
C ASP A 317 -8.73 -13.56 -38.96
N ALA A 318 -8.04 -12.56 -39.35
CA ALA A 318 -7.49 -12.59 -40.72
C ALA A 318 -6.08 -13.18 -40.71
N VAL A 319 -5.41 -13.20 -39.55
CA VAL A 319 -3.97 -13.54 -39.54
C VAL A 319 -3.80 -15.06 -39.45
N PRO A 320 -4.61 -15.82 -38.72
CA PRO A 320 -4.37 -17.27 -38.55
C PRO A 320 -4.40 -18.01 -39.90
N PRO A 321 -5.24 -17.65 -40.80
CA PRO A 321 -5.25 -18.38 -42.09
C PRO A 321 -3.93 -18.20 -42.86
N LEU A 322 -3.10 -17.27 -42.49
CA LEU A 322 -1.84 -17.03 -43.22
C LEU A 322 -0.74 -17.94 -42.68
N MET A 323 -1.07 -18.77 -41.72
CA MET A 323 -0.04 -19.62 -41.07
C MET A 323 -0.31 -21.09 -41.42
N SER A 324 0.91 -21.93 -41.41
CA SER A 324 0.68 -23.39 -41.55
C SER A 324 -0.03 -23.97 -40.31
N ARG A 325 -0.80 -25.10 -40.54
CA ARG A 325 -1.51 -25.75 -39.41
C ARG A 325 -0.54 -26.05 -38.25
N TYR A 326 0.65 -26.47 -38.62
CA TYR A 326 1.67 -26.78 -37.58
C TYR A 326 2.05 -25.52 -36.80
N GLU A 327 2.32 -24.43 -37.44
CA GLU A 327 2.70 -23.17 -36.77
C GLU A 327 1.57 -22.67 -35.85
N LEU A 328 0.39 -22.66 -36.32
CA LEU A 328 -0.76 -22.18 -35.52
C LEU A 328 -0.93 -23.04 -34.28
N SER A 329 -0.87 -24.42 -34.41
CA SER A 329 -1.01 -25.29 -33.23
C SER A 329 0.12 -25.05 -32.24
N ARG A 330 1.32 -24.89 -32.77
CA ARG A 330 2.46 -24.61 -31.89
C ARG A 330 2.27 -23.30 -31.11
N LEU A 331 1.87 -22.18 -31.73
CA LEU A 331 1.72 -20.86 -31.06
C LEU A 331 0.52 -20.86 -30.12
N LYS A 332 -0.55 -21.65 -30.38
CA LYS A 332 -1.74 -21.69 -29.48
C LYS A 332 -1.36 -22.29 -28.12
N VAL A 333 -0.31 -23.08 -28.15
CA VAL A 333 0.12 -23.68 -26.86
C VAL A 333 1.24 -22.83 -26.25
N ARG A 334 2.12 -22.38 -27.03
CA ARG A 334 3.34 -21.72 -26.52
C ARG A 334 3.04 -20.30 -26.03
N VAL A 335 2.22 -19.47 -26.72
CA VAL A 335 2.05 -18.04 -26.41
C VAL A 335 1.44 -17.87 -25.02
N PRO A 336 0.32 -18.55 -24.71
CA PRO A 336 -0.23 -18.37 -23.36
C PRO A 336 0.77 -18.82 -22.28
N ALA A 337 1.49 -19.93 -22.54
CA ALA A 337 2.47 -20.42 -21.53
C ALA A 337 3.60 -19.38 -21.31
N ASP A 338 4.11 -18.73 -22.33
CA ASP A 338 5.18 -17.73 -22.20
C ASP A 338 4.68 -16.48 -21.47
N LEU A 339 3.53 -16.08 -21.81
CA LEU A 339 2.99 -14.86 -21.13
C LEU A 339 2.76 -15.14 -19.64
N LEU A 340 2.18 -16.34 -19.46
CA LEU A 340 1.91 -16.67 -18.05
C LEU A 340 3.23 -16.78 -17.27
N ALA A 341 4.19 -17.37 -17.83
CA ALA A 341 5.49 -17.49 -17.16
C ALA A 341 6.11 -16.11 -16.90
N ALA A 342 6.09 -15.24 -17.88
CA ALA A 342 6.64 -13.88 -17.69
C ALA A 342 5.88 -13.11 -16.60
N ALA A 343 4.55 -13.22 -16.72
CA ALA A 343 3.74 -12.50 -15.70
C ALA A 343 4.03 -13.07 -14.29
N ARG A 344 4.10 -14.33 -14.27
CA ARG A 344 4.37 -14.95 -12.95
C ARG A 344 5.72 -14.50 -12.41
N ASP A 345 6.72 -14.51 -13.21
CA ASP A 345 8.07 -14.10 -12.76
C ASP A 345 8.06 -12.64 -12.29
N ALA A 346 7.42 -11.76 -13.11
CA ALA A 346 7.35 -10.34 -12.70
C ALA A 346 6.61 -10.16 -11.37
N ALA A 347 5.46 -10.87 -11.24
CA ALA A 347 4.66 -10.72 -9.99
C ALA A 347 5.41 -11.34 -8.80
N TRP A 348 6.04 -12.44 -9.08
CA TRP A 348 6.76 -13.11 -7.98
C TRP A 348 7.93 -12.24 -7.52
N ASP A 349 8.68 -11.71 -8.37
CA ASP A 349 9.80 -10.83 -7.98
C ASP A 349 9.31 -9.66 -7.11
N THR A 350 8.22 -9.09 -7.56
CA THR A 350 7.69 -7.95 -6.77
C THR A 350 7.19 -8.42 -5.40
N ALA A 351 6.42 -9.49 -5.44
CA ALA A 351 5.92 -10.01 -4.16
C ALA A 351 7.11 -10.37 -3.25
N GLY A 352 8.18 -11.03 -3.84
CA GLY A 352 9.41 -11.30 -3.07
C GLY A 352 9.97 -10.04 -2.39
N LEU A 353 9.96 -8.89 -3.04
CA LEU A 353 10.47 -7.64 -2.42
C LEU A 353 9.60 -7.23 -1.23
N LEU A 354 8.31 -7.57 -1.31
CA LEU A 354 7.42 -7.08 -0.24
C LEU A 354 7.39 -8.05 0.93
N ASP A 355 7.55 -9.37 0.62
CA ASP A 355 7.34 -10.32 1.73
C ASP A 355 8.61 -11.13 1.96
N GLY A 356 9.74 -10.79 1.20
CA GLY A 356 11.06 -11.38 1.51
C GLY A 356 11.18 -12.84 1.05
N ARG A 357 10.32 -13.35 -0.01
CA ARG A 357 10.41 -14.75 -0.50
C ARG A 357 11.66 -14.92 -1.39
N ASP A 358 12.24 -16.30 -1.26
CA ASP A 358 13.52 -16.61 -1.95
C ASP A 358 13.45 -16.20 -3.43
N GLN A 359 14.31 -15.16 -3.76
CA GLN A 359 14.48 -14.70 -5.16
C GLN A 359 14.96 -15.87 -6.04
N PRO A 360 14.23 -16.23 -7.13
CA PRO A 360 14.90 -17.20 -8.00
C PRO A 360 16.36 -16.79 -8.30
N PRO A 361 17.40 -17.82 -8.25
CA PRO A 361 18.81 -17.51 -8.56
C PRO A 361 18.92 -16.53 -9.75
N GLN A 362 19.48 -15.33 -9.44
CA GLN A 362 19.94 -14.29 -10.39
C GLN A 362 20.43 -14.91 -11.71
N HIS A 363 19.65 -15.87 -12.40
CA HIS A 363 20.28 -16.19 -13.71
C HIS A 363 19.63 -15.37 -14.81
N ASP A 364 19.86 -13.99 -14.75
CA ASP A 364 19.83 -13.33 -16.08
C ASP A 364 19.75 -11.81 -15.89
N GLN A 365 20.76 -11.19 -15.38
CA GLN A 365 21.14 -9.76 -15.41
C GLN A 365 20.39 -9.00 -16.51
N HIS A 366 19.09 -9.41 -16.86
CA HIS A 366 18.55 -8.42 -17.83
C HIS A 366 17.04 -8.35 -17.69
N VAL A 367 16.44 -8.53 -16.37
CA VAL A 367 14.97 -8.30 -16.24
C VAL A 367 14.76 -6.99 -15.47
N VAL A 368 14.44 -5.89 -16.19
CA VAL A 368 14.00 -4.64 -15.52
C VAL A 368 12.99 -4.97 -14.41
N TRP A 369 13.42 -4.96 -13.13
CA TRP A 369 12.55 -5.14 -11.94
C TRP A 369 11.45 -4.06 -11.91
N LEU A 370 10.16 -4.65 -11.76
CA LEU A 370 9.11 -3.63 -11.56
C LEU A 370 8.92 -3.35 -10.06
N THR A 371 8.87 -2.06 -9.84
CA THR A 371 8.44 -1.73 -8.46
C THR A 371 6.97 -2.15 -8.22
N PRO A 372 6.59 -2.42 -7.04
CA PRO A 372 5.19 -2.76 -6.73
C PRO A 372 4.20 -1.78 -7.38
N ASP A 373 4.56 -0.54 -7.43
CA ASP A 373 3.63 0.45 -8.03
C ASP A 373 3.51 0.22 -9.55
N GLU A 374 4.68 -0.08 -10.13
CA GLU A 374 4.64 -0.31 -11.60
C GLU A 374 3.84 -1.59 -11.92
N LEU A 375 4.02 -2.59 -11.06
CA LEU A 375 3.27 -3.84 -11.31
C LEU A 375 1.77 -3.65 -11.05
N ALA A 376 1.45 -2.85 -10.06
CA ALA A 376 0.02 -2.60 -9.74
C ALA A 376 -0.74 -2.08 -10.97
N GLU A 377 0.01 -1.43 -11.87
CA GLU A 377 -0.69 -0.88 -13.07
C GLU A 377 -1.06 -2.00 -14.05
N HIS A 378 -0.49 -3.18 -13.76
CA HIS A 378 -0.73 -4.24 -14.77
C HIS A 378 -1.49 -5.41 -14.15
N VAL A 379 -2.04 -5.22 -12.97
CA VAL A 379 -2.66 -6.34 -12.23
C VAL A 379 -3.85 -6.89 -13.05
N ASP A 380 -4.60 -5.98 -13.63
CA ASP A 380 -5.78 -6.46 -14.38
C ASP A 380 -5.37 -7.25 -15.61
N GLU A 381 -4.31 -6.75 -16.26
CA GLU A 381 -3.79 -7.49 -17.43
C GLU A 381 -3.33 -8.90 -17.03
N PHE A 382 -2.66 -9.04 -15.90
CA PHE A 382 -2.16 -10.37 -15.48
C PHE A 382 -3.30 -11.26 -15.01
N MET A 383 -4.23 -10.62 -14.28
CA MET A 383 -5.38 -11.45 -13.83
C MET A 383 -6.15 -11.99 -15.04
N ALA A 384 -6.09 -11.29 -16.20
CA ALA A 384 -6.84 -11.75 -17.40
C ALA A 384 -6.24 -13.04 -17.94
N LEU A 385 -4.98 -13.43 -17.48
CA LEU A 385 -4.33 -14.65 -18.00
C LEU A 385 -4.79 -15.87 -17.20
N LEU A 386 -5.59 -15.63 -16.16
CA LEU A 386 -5.94 -16.74 -15.27
C LEU A 386 -7.12 -17.52 -15.85
N PRO A 387 -7.26 -18.77 -15.42
CA PRO A 387 -8.24 -19.67 -16.04
C PRO A 387 -9.68 -19.13 -15.89
N LYS A 388 -10.46 -19.46 -17.03
CA LYS A 388 -11.90 -19.11 -16.99
C LYS A 388 -12.74 -20.38 -16.90
N GLY A 389 -13.26 -20.70 -15.66
CA GLY A 389 -14.27 -21.79 -15.56
C GLY A 389 -13.61 -23.16 -15.38
N ARG A 390 -12.13 -23.13 -15.05
CA ARG A 390 -11.46 -24.39 -14.69
C ARG A 390 -10.47 -24.14 -13.54
N PRO A 391 -10.03 -25.30 -13.02
CA PRO A 391 -9.07 -25.11 -11.92
C PRO A 391 -7.70 -24.64 -12.45
N ALA A 392 -6.99 -23.92 -11.47
CA ALA A 392 -5.71 -23.29 -11.88
C ALA A 392 -4.60 -24.34 -11.96
N SER A 393 -3.77 -24.26 -13.05
CA SER A 393 -2.55 -25.10 -13.14
C SER A 393 -1.51 -24.66 -12.10
N HIS A 394 -0.46 -25.46 -11.94
CA HIS A 394 0.60 -25.14 -10.96
C HIS A 394 1.24 -23.77 -11.27
N GLU A 395 1.53 -23.45 -12.48
CA GLU A 395 2.11 -22.13 -12.84
C GLU A 395 1.14 -21.00 -12.54
N GLU A 396 -0.17 -21.20 -12.76
CA GLU A 396 -1.19 -20.15 -12.47
C GLU A 396 -1.34 -19.94 -10.97
N GLU A 397 -1.16 -21.06 -10.26
CA GLU A 397 -1.23 -20.89 -8.79
C GLU A 397 -0.10 -19.97 -8.30
N GLY A 398 1.12 -20.17 -8.90
CA GLY A 398 2.22 -19.27 -8.53
C GLY A 398 1.89 -17.79 -8.84
N LEU A 399 1.37 -17.51 -9.99
CA LEU A 399 1.00 -16.12 -10.32
C LEU A 399 -0.09 -15.59 -9.38
N ILE A 400 -1.14 -16.47 -9.06
CA ILE A 400 -2.24 -16.05 -8.17
C ILE A 400 -1.68 -15.70 -6.79
N ASN A 401 -0.83 -16.51 -6.33
CA ASN A 401 -0.25 -16.23 -5.00
C ASN A 401 0.54 -14.91 -5.00
N ALA A 402 1.36 -14.69 -6.03
CA ALA A 402 2.15 -13.44 -6.09
C ALA A 402 1.24 -12.21 -6.20
N LEU A 403 0.24 -12.28 -7.06
CA LEU A 403 -0.69 -11.13 -7.17
C LEU A 403 -1.44 -10.91 -5.86
N ALA A 404 -1.81 -12.07 -5.25
CA ALA A 404 -2.56 -11.94 -3.98
C ALA A 404 -1.70 -11.27 -2.91
N THR A 405 -0.42 -11.58 -2.87
CA THR A 405 0.46 -10.92 -1.88
C THR A 405 0.54 -9.41 -2.15
N LEU A 406 0.71 -9.08 -3.38
CA LEU A 406 0.76 -7.63 -3.72
C LEU A 406 -0.55 -6.94 -3.32
N LEU A 407 -1.69 -7.60 -3.69
CA LEU A 407 -3.00 -6.94 -3.40
C LEU A 407 -3.24 -6.86 -1.89
N ALA A 408 -2.78 -7.89 -1.18
CA ALA A 408 -2.97 -7.84 0.29
C ALA A 408 -2.18 -6.67 0.89
N VAL A 409 -1.01 -6.42 0.41
CA VAL A 409 -0.17 -5.34 0.97
C VAL A 409 -0.74 -3.98 0.56
N ARG A 410 -1.32 -3.96 -0.60
CA ARG A 410 -1.80 -2.64 -1.08
C ARG A 410 -3.24 -2.40 -0.61
N GLY A 411 -3.76 -3.39 0.01
CA GLY A 411 -5.07 -3.17 0.66
C GLY A 411 -6.22 -3.28 -0.34
N ASP A 412 -5.99 -3.99 -1.52
CA ASP A 412 -7.12 -4.19 -2.46
C ASP A 412 -7.81 -5.54 -2.17
N ALA A 413 -8.68 -5.54 -1.16
CA ALA A 413 -9.30 -6.78 -0.65
C ALA A 413 -10.35 -7.32 -1.64
N HIS A 414 -10.94 -6.39 -2.43
CA HIS A 414 -11.98 -6.87 -3.38
C HIS A 414 -11.37 -7.78 -4.44
N ARG A 415 -10.28 -7.30 -5.06
CA ARG A 415 -9.68 -8.14 -6.12
C ARG A 415 -8.98 -9.37 -5.50
N LEU A 416 -8.57 -9.23 -4.27
CA LEU A 416 -8.05 -10.43 -3.59
C LEU A 416 -9.14 -11.49 -3.42
N VAL A 417 -10.37 -11.06 -3.08
CA VAL A 417 -11.49 -12.03 -2.99
C VAL A 417 -11.74 -12.66 -4.36
N ALA A 418 -11.55 -11.80 -5.40
CA ALA A 418 -11.75 -12.37 -6.75
C ALA A 418 -10.74 -13.51 -7.01
N LEU A 419 -9.50 -13.33 -6.58
CA LEU A 419 -8.48 -14.39 -6.78
C LEU A 419 -8.79 -15.61 -5.92
N HIS A 420 -9.27 -15.31 -4.71
CA HIS A 420 -9.60 -16.43 -3.81
C HIS A 420 -10.68 -17.33 -4.40
N ARG A 421 -11.51 -16.73 -5.19
CA ARG A 421 -12.59 -17.55 -5.77
C ARG A 421 -12.05 -18.41 -6.91
N ILE A 422 -10.94 -17.96 -7.41
CA ILE A 422 -10.33 -18.80 -8.48
C ILE A 422 -9.49 -19.91 -7.82
N SER A 423 -8.72 -19.50 -6.82
CA SER A 423 -7.89 -20.51 -6.14
C SER A 423 -7.80 -20.19 -4.65
N GLU A 424 -8.41 -21.10 -3.84
CA GLU A 424 -8.40 -20.88 -2.37
C GLU A 424 -7.02 -21.20 -1.78
N SER A 425 -6.41 -22.16 -2.32
CA SER A 425 -5.12 -22.58 -1.74
C SER A 425 -4.03 -21.52 -1.95
N ALA A 426 -4.00 -20.90 -3.15
CA ALA A 426 -2.91 -19.94 -3.47
C ALA A 426 -3.12 -18.61 -2.74
N THR A 427 -4.37 -18.33 -2.26
CA THR A 427 -4.63 -16.97 -1.71
C THR A 427 -4.80 -17.06 -0.19
N ARG A 428 -4.76 -18.19 0.29
CA ARG A 428 -5.13 -18.38 1.70
C ARG A 428 -4.26 -17.50 2.60
N ARG A 429 -2.92 -17.56 2.45
CA ARG A 429 -2.03 -16.76 3.33
C ARG A 429 -2.24 -15.26 3.11
N PRO A 430 -2.08 -14.73 1.87
CA PRO A 430 -2.24 -13.28 1.68
C PRO A 430 -3.65 -12.80 2.09
N LEU A 431 -4.67 -13.67 1.83
CA LEU A 431 -6.03 -13.24 2.26
C LEU A 431 -6.13 -13.24 3.78
N GLY A 432 -5.49 -14.26 4.42
CA GLY A 432 -5.47 -14.24 5.90
C GLY A 432 -4.89 -12.94 6.46
N SER A 433 -3.75 -12.56 5.87
CA SER A 433 -3.13 -11.29 6.31
C SER A 433 -4.07 -10.10 6.08
N ALA A 434 -4.72 -9.98 4.94
CA ALA A 434 -5.65 -8.84 4.64
C ALA A 434 -6.85 -8.86 5.58
N VAL A 435 -7.37 -10.09 5.81
CA VAL A 435 -8.56 -10.21 6.68
C VAL A 435 -8.20 -9.75 8.10
N ARG A 436 -7.03 -10.17 8.51
CA ARG A 436 -6.59 -9.74 9.85
C ARG A 436 -6.45 -8.22 9.92
N ARG A 437 -5.94 -7.58 8.97
CA ARG A 437 -5.75 -6.10 8.98
C ARG A 437 -7.09 -5.37 8.99
N LEU A 438 -8.13 -6.02 8.50
CA LEU A 438 -9.46 -5.35 8.47
C LEU A 438 -10.20 -5.57 9.80
N GLY A 439 -9.50 -6.30 10.73
CA GLY A 439 -10.11 -6.48 12.07
C GLY A 439 -10.97 -7.74 12.14
N LEU A 440 -10.87 -8.62 11.11
CA LEU A 440 -11.62 -9.90 11.16
C LEU A 440 -10.67 -11.02 11.56
N SER A 441 -10.02 -10.87 12.71
CA SER A 441 -8.89 -11.73 13.12
C SER A 441 -9.37 -13.16 13.41
N ARG A 442 -10.62 -13.29 13.92
CA ARG A 442 -11.11 -14.68 14.15
C ARG A 442 -11.29 -15.42 12.81
N GLN A 443 -11.92 -14.69 11.89
CA GLN A 443 -12.09 -15.33 10.56
C GLN A 443 -10.74 -15.65 9.92
N ALA A 444 -9.79 -14.73 10.11
CA ALA A 444 -8.44 -15.04 9.57
C ALA A 444 -7.88 -16.30 10.21
N TRP A 445 -8.09 -16.41 11.52
CA TRP A 445 -7.59 -17.60 12.24
C TRP A 445 -8.24 -18.88 11.68
N VAL A 446 -9.53 -18.84 11.47
CA VAL A 446 -10.24 -20.05 10.99
C VAL A 446 -9.76 -20.39 9.57
N LEU A 447 -9.57 -19.29 8.80
CA LEU A 447 -9.13 -19.50 7.40
C LEU A 447 -7.76 -20.20 7.36
N LEU A 448 -7.04 -20.00 8.42
CA LEU A 448 -5.64 -20.47 8.34
C LEU A 448 -5.49 -21.76 9.13
N GLN A 449 -6.78 -22.33 9.77
CA GLN A 449 -6.73 -23.46 10.73
C GLN A 449 -7.34 -24.70 10.07
N HIS A 450 -6.79 -25.18 8.90
CA HIS A 450 -7.21 -26.48 8.29
C HIS A 450 -6.31 -26.79 7.10
N ASP A 451 -5.14 -27.71 7.40
CA ASP A 451 -4.33 -28.40 6.39
C ASP A 451 -3.22 -27.48 5.86
N THR A 452 -2.10 -27.19 6.71
CA THR A 452 -1.29 -26.26 5.87
C THR A 452 0.10 -26.84 5.65
N PRO A 453 0.70 -26.63 4.44
CA PRO A 453 2.15 -26.69 4.18
C PRO A 453 2.95 -25.97 5.26
N GLU A 454 3.97 -26.38 5.91
CA GLU A 454 5.06 -26.06 6.86
C GLU A 454 5.41 -24.57 6.86
N ASN A 455 4.50 -23.41 5.98
CA ASN A 455 5.05 -22.05 5.87
C ASN A 455 3.96 -21.01 6.16
N VAL A 456 2.78 -21.30 6.98
CA VAL A 456 1.81 -20.23 7.25
C VAL A 456 1.62 -20.10 8.77
N ALA A 457 2.52 -20.69 9.57
CA ALA A 457 2.35 -20.72 11.03
C ALA A 457 2.44 -19.31 11.62
N TYR A 458 3.37 -18.56 11.08
CA TYR A 458 3.48 -17.22 11.72
C TYR A 458 2.23 -16.39 11.43
N GLU A 459 1.60 -16.57 10.22
CA GLU A 459 0.37 -15.79 9.97
C GLU A 459 -0.77 -16.21 10.91
N ALA A 460 -0.83 -17.54 11.14
CA ALA A 460 -1.84 -17.97 12.14
C ALA A 460 -1.52 -17.39 13.51
N ALA A 461 -0.23 -17.48 13.88
CA ALA A 461 0.16 -16.86 15.17
C ALA A 461 -0.15 -15.37 15.21
N ALA A 462 0.12 -14.71 14.12
CA ALA A 462 -0.20 -13.25 14.07
C ALA A 462 -1.70 -13.03 14.27
N ALA A 463 -2.56 -13.92 13.66
CA ALA A 463 -4.02 -13.77 13.87
C ALA A 463 -4.38 -13.94 15.35
N SER A 464 -3.73 -14.96 16.02
CA SER A 464 -3.96 -15.11 17.46
C SER A 464 -3.48 -13.89 18.25
N TYR A 465 -2.29 -13.44 17.85
CA TYR A 465 -1.79 -12.22 18.51
C TYR A 465 -2.79 -11.07 18.37
N CYS A 466 -3.42 -10.86 17.25
CA CYS A 466 -4.33 -9.72 17.04
C CYS A 466 -5.64 -9.92 17.79
N THR A 467 -5.99 -11.20 18.09
CA THR A 467 -7.22 -11.41 18.90
C THR A 467 -6.89 -11.26 20.39
N GLY A 468 -5.59 -10.98 20.67
CA GLY A 468 -5.19 -10.67 22.05
C GLY A 468 -4.89 -11.96 22.83
N GLN A 469 -4.82 -13.12 22.16
CA GLN A 469 -4.44 -14.37 22.84
C GLN A 469 -2.93 -14.65 22.66
N LEU A 470 -2.10 -14.11 23.55
CA LEU A 470 -0.62 -14.10 23.37
C LEU A 470 -0.05 -15.51 23.56
N ALA A 471 -0.60 -16.27 24.54
CA ALA A 471 -0.07 -17.63 24.78
C ALA A 471 -0.35 -18.55 23.59
N ASP A 472 -1.49 -18.39 23.02
CA ASP A 472 -1.80 -19.21 21.83
C ASP A 472 -0.89 -18.85 20.65
N ALA A 473 -0.68 -17.53 20.50
CA ALA A 473 0.24 -17.15 19.40
C ALA A 473 1.62 -17.79 19.58
N LEU A 474 2.17 -17.76 20.78
CA LEU A 474 3.52 -18.33 21.00
C LEU A 474 3.48 -19.86 20.90
N ALA A 475 2.36 -20.44 21.42
CA ALA A 475 2.24 -21.92 21.31
C ALA A 475 2.21 -22.35 19.84
N THR A 476 1.44 -21.56 19.07
CA THR A 476 1.40 -21.88 17.62
C THR A 476 2.79 -21.82 16.99
N LEU A 477 3.56 -20.84 17.35
CA LEU A 477 4.92 -20.72 16.78
C LEU A 477 5.82 -21.85 17.30
N ASP A 478 5.64 -22.28 18.57
CA ASP A 478 6.51 -23.32 19.17
C ASP A 478 6.19 -24.69 18.56
N GLN A 479 4.94 -24.85 18.20
CA GLN A 479 4.56 -26.18 17.68
C GLN A 479 4.82 -26.29 16.18
N ALA A 480 5.17 -25.12 15.54
CA ALA A 480 5.38 -25.14 14.09
C ALA A 480 6.81 -25.65 13.79
N PRO A 481 7.02 -26.39 12.70
CA PRO A 481 8.40 -26.76 12.33
C PRO A 481 9.30 -25.52 12.20
N PRO A 482 10.61 -25.68 12.58
CA PRO A 482 11.51 -24.52 12.50
C PRO A 482 11.51 -23.87 11.10
N PRO A 483 11.13 -22.51 11.18
CA PRO A 483 11.04 -21.83 9.88
C PRO A 483 12.43 -21.47 9.33
N GLU A 484 12.60 -21.50 7.97
CA GLU A 484 13.87 -21.05 7.37
C GLU A 484 13.65 -19.78 6.53
N GLY A 485 14.72 -19.08 6.30
CA GLY A 485 14.66 -17.92 5.38
C GLY A 485 13.77 -16.80 5.94
N VAL A 486 12.99 -16.23 5.08
CA VAL A 486 12.20 -15.03 5.43
C VAL A 486 11.06 -15.43 6.39
N ASP A 487 10.55 -16.66 6.38
CA ASP A 487 9.49 -17.07 7.33
C ASP A 487 10.01 -17.06 8.77
N ALA A 488 11.36 -17.46 8.93
CA ALA A 488 11.95 -17.34 10.30
C ALA A 488 11.93 -15.89 10.78
N ALA A 489 12.17 -15.01 9.79
CA ALA A 489 12.16 -13.58 10.17
C ALA A 489 10.76 -13.15 10.63
N TRP A 490 9.67 -13.56 9.93
CA TRP A 490 8.31 -13.14 10.35
C TRP A 490 7.92 -13.87 11.64
N HIS A 491 8.42 -15.14 11.79
CA HIS A 491 8.18 -15.81 13.09
C HIS A 491 8.75 -15.00 14.24
N ALA A 492 9.94 -14.53 14.02
CA ALA A 492 10.61 -13.77 15.10
C ALA A 492 9.88 -12.44 15.37
N VAL A 493 9.29 -11.83 14.29
CA VAL A 493 8.57 -10.56 14.51
C VAL A 493 7.36 -10.82 15.42
N VAL A 494 6.58 -11.88 15.08
CA VAL A 494 5.33 -12.12 15.85
C VAL A 494 5.72 -12.56 17.29
N ARG A 495 6.76 -13.34 17.40
CA ARG A 495 7.19 -13.74 18.76
C ARG A 495 7.63 -12.52 19.58
N GLY A 496 8.52 -11.73 18.95
CA GLY A 496 8.95 -10.51 19.64
C GLY A 496 7.78 -9.63 20.07
N ALA A 497 6.82 -9.44 19.18
CA ALA A 497 5.66 -8.57 19.53
C ALA A 497 4.85 -9.19 20.68
N SER A 498 4.65 -10.53 20.67
CA SER A 498 3.87 -11.19 21.74
C SER A 498 4.60 -11.09 23.08
N LEU A 499 5.93 -11.28 23.01
CA LEU A 499 6.71 -11.18 24.27
C LEU A 499 6.69 -9.74 24.82
N CYS A 500 6.79 -8.81 23.90
CA CYS A 500 6.69 -7.40 24.38
C CYS A 500 5.37 -7.17 25.11
N ASP A 501 4.23 -7.70 24.57
CA ASP A 501 2.90 -7.43 25.20
C ASP A 501 2.72 -8.30 26.45
N GLN A 502 3.63 -9.37 26.66
CA GLN A 502 3.60 -10.14 27.93
C GLN A 502 4.41 -9.43 29.01
N GLY A 503 5.12 -8.25 28.59
CA GLY A 503 5.92 -7.50 29.59
C GLY A 503 7.35 -8.06 29.70
N ARG A 504 7.79 -8.80 28.70
CA ARG A 504 9.17 -9.33 28.68
C ARG A 504 9.99 -8.63 27.60
N PRO A 505 10.38 -7.43 27.80
CA PRO A 505 10.95 -6.55 26.77
C PRO A 505 12.38 -6.97 26.39
N ALA A 506 13.16 -7.62 27.32
CA ALA A 506 14.53 -8.04 26.94
C ALA A 506 14.48 -9.17 25.91
N GLU A 507 13.66 -10.17 26.20
CA GLU A 507 13.52 -11.25 25.19
C GLU A 507 12.92 -10.72 23.88
N SER A 508 11.92 -9.87 24.03
CA SER A 508 11.32 -9.26 22.81
C SER A 508 12.38 -8.57 21.96
N GLU A 509 13.17 -7.80 22.59
CA GLU A 509 14.18 -7.04 21.83
C GLU A 509 15.14 -7.98 21.10
N ARG A 510 15.56 -9.06 21.70
CA ARG A 510 16.47 -10.02 21.02
C ARG A 510 15.84 -10.56 19.74
N PHE A 511 14.60 -11.00 19.85
CA PHE A 511 13.96 -11.57 18.65
C PHE A 511 13.73 -10.50 17.58
N LEU A 512 13.40 -9.28 18.01
CA LEU A 512 13.05 -8.24 17.00
C LEU A 512 14.33 -7.73 16.30
N LEU A 513 15.46 -7.73 17.03
CA LEU A 513 16.71 -7.34 16.33
C LEU A 513 17.11 -8.44 15.35
N GLU A 514 16.95 -9.67 15.83
CA GLU A 514 17.22 -10.77 14.88
C GLU A 514 16.30 -10.71 13.66
N ALA A 515 15.04 -10.46 13.93
CA ALA A 515 14.07 -10.37 12.81
C ALA A 515 14.46 -9.25 11.83
N ALA A 516 14.83 -8.09 12.39
CA ALA A 516 15.19 -6.96 11.49
C ALA A 516 16.40 -7.34 10.62
N GLU A 517 17.36 -8.06 11.17
CA GLU A 517 18.55 -8.43 10.38
C GLU A 517 18.20 -9.50 9.33
N LEU A 518 17.40 -10.40 9.74
CA LEU A 518 17.00 -11.42 8.74
C LEU A 518 16.23 -10.80 7.57
N HIS A 519 15.38 -9.86 7.85
CA HIS A 519 14.64 -9.21 6.74
C HIS A 519 15.58 -8.32 5.91
N ARG A 520 16.55 -7.72 6.60
CA ARG A 520 17.53 -6.93 5.82
C ARG A 520 18.31 -7.82 4.86
N ARG A 521 18.74 -9.03 5.34
CA ARG A 521 19.51 -9.94 4.47
C ARG A 521 18.65 -10.50 3.34
N ALA A 522 17.35 -10.50 3.69
CA ALA A 522 16.44 -11.08 2.67
C ALA A 522 15.95 -10.00 1.70
N GLY A 523 16.37 -8.72 1.91
CA GLY A 523 15.89 -7.60 1.06
C GLY A 523 14.39 -7.35 1.22
N CYS A 524 13.85 -7.58 2.39
CA CYS A 524 12.41 -7.34 2.65
C CYS A 524 12.22 -6.10 3.52
N PRO A 525 12.13 -4.88 2.90
CA PRO A 525 12.02 -3.62 3.64
C PRO A 525 10.73 -3.57 4.49
N ARG A 526 9.71 -4.20 3.93
CA ARG A 526 8.46 -4.20 4.72
C ARG A 526 8.64 -4.97 6.03
N GLY A 527 9.11 -6.20 5.94
CA GLY A 527 9.34 -6.99 7.17
C GLY A 527 10.28 -6.26 8.14
N ARG A 528 11.33 -5.64 7.64
CA ARG A 528 12.26 -4.91 8.53
C ARG A 528 11.55 -3.74 9.22
N GLY A 529 10.76 -3.05 8.43
CA GLY A 529 10.00 -1.94 9.03
C GLY A 529 9.13 -2.40 10.19
N TRP A 530 8.42 -3.51 10.06
CA TRP A 530 7.54 -3.99 11.15
C TRP A 530 8.39 -4.44 12.35
N ALA A 531 9.56 -5.10 12.08
CA ALA A 531 10.43 -5.47 13.22
C ALA A 531 10.90 -4.24 13.99
N LEU A 532 11.28 -3.19 13.25
CA LEU A 532 11.75 -1.96 13.92
C LEU A 532 10.60 -1.28 14.69
N LEU A 533 9.43 -1.31 14.05
CA LEU A 533 8.27 -0.72 14.77
C LEU A 533 8.06 -1.42 16.12
N HIS A 534 8.13 -2.79 16.09
CA HIS A 534 7.90 -3.51 17.37
C HIS A 534 9.10 -3.35 18.30
N LEU A 535 10.28 -3.19 17.74
CA LEU A 535 11.42 -2.83 18.60
C LEU A 535 11.19 -1.49 19.31
N ALA A 536 10.70 -0.54 18.58
CA ALA A 536 10.39 0.76 19.22
C ALA A 536 9.38 0.58 20.36
N ARG A 537 8.42 -0.25 20.12
CA ARG A 537 7.43 -0.51 21.19
C ARG A 537 8.11 -1.12 22.41
N ALA A 538 8.99 -2.08 22.21
CA ALA A 538 9.72 -2.66 23.36
C ALA A 538 10.53 -1.58 24.09
N CYS A 539 11.15 -0.68 23.30
CA CYS A 539 11.89 0.42 23.93
C CYS A 539 10.96 1.34 24.73
N LEU A 540 9.80 1.59 24.18
CA LEU A 540 8.86 2.45 24.93
C LEU A 540 8.42 1.77 26.22
N LEU A 541 8.33 0.42 26.20
CA LEU A 541 7.88 -0.31 27.40
C LEU A 541 8.92 -0.20 28.53
N ILE A 542 10.16 0.02 28.12
CA ILE A 542 11.14 0.11 29.24
C ILE A 542 11.54 1.57 29.45
N GLY A 543 10.85 2.50 28.72
CA GLY A 543 11.01 3.95 29.00
C GLY A 543 12.20 4.53 28.25
N GLN A 544 12.78 3.83 27.23
CA GLN A 544 13.87 4.39 26.41
C GLN A 544 13.31 5.17 25.22
N THR A 545 12.93 6.37 25.43
CA THR A 545 12.12 7.14 24.45
C THR A 545 13.01 7.61 23.28
N HIS A 546 14.34 7.84 23.45
CA HIS A 546 15.21 8.28 22.32
C HIS A 546 15.43 7.11 21.35
N ARG A 547 15.76 5.95 21.95
CA ARG A 547 15.91 4.79 21.06
C ARG A 547 14.59 4.47 20.32
N ALA A 548 13.52 4.60 21.08
CA ALA A 548 12.22 4.36 20.43
C ALA A 548 11.99 5.34 19.27
N GLU A 549 12.30 6.62 19.50
CA GLU A 549 12.11 7.62 18.41
C GLU A 549 12.96 7.27 17.20
N HIS A 550 14.22 6.92 17.49
CA HIS A 550 15.10 6.57 16.37
C HIS A 550 14.54 5.35 15.61
N SER A 551 14.18 4.29 16.29
CA SER A 551 13.64 3.09 15.62
C SER A 551 12.32 3.38 14.89
N LEU A 552 11.45 4.16 15.54
CA LEU A 552 10.16 4.52 14.88
C LEU A 552 10.41 5.32 13.60
N GLY A 553 11.42 6.31 13.65
CA GLY A 553 11.76 7.07 12.43
C GLY A 553 12.23 6.14 11.31
N GLN A 554 13.05 5.14 11.66
CA GLN A 554 13.52 4.21 10.61
C GLN A 554 12.36 3.33 10.11
N ALA A 555 11.56 2.85 11.05
CA ALA A 555 10.41 2.03 10.63
C ALA A 555 9.50 2.79 9.65
N ILE A 556 9.22 4.04 9.89
CA ILE A 556 8.29 4.81 9.04
C ILE A 556 8.93 4.99 7.64
N GLN A 557 10.19 5.32 7.66
CA GLN A 557 10.84 5.51 6.35
C GLN A 557 10.84 4.21 5.55
N THR A 558 11.14 3.14 6.27
CA THR A 558 11.24 1.85 5.55
C THR A 558 9.84 1.39 5.09
N LEU A 559 8.86 1.51 5.89
CA LEU A 559 7.49 1.09 5.51
C LEU A 559 6.90 1.98 4.41
N ARG A 560 7.26 3.22 4.48
CA ARG A 560 6.79 4.13 3.40
C ARG A 560 7.42 3.74 2.07
N SER A 561 8.69 3.46 2.11
CA SER A 561 9.36 3.11 0.83
C SER A 561 8.83 1.78 0.29
N ALA A 562 8.33 1.01 1.21
CA ALA A 562 7.78 -0.29 0.76
C ALA A 562 6.31 -0.17 0.36
N GLY A 563 5.72 1.04 0.54
CA GLY A 563 4.31 1.27 0.17
C GLY A 563 3.36 0.63 1.19
N ASP A 564 3.85 0.28 2.42
CA ASP A 564 2.96 -0.32 3.46
C ASP A 564 2.30 0.78 4.31
N GLU A 565 1.14 1.22 3.89
CA GLU A 565 0.42 2.34 4.57
C GLU A 565 -0.08 1.89 5.96
N GLY A 566 -0.53 0.59 6.00
CA GLY A 566 -0.97 0.07 7.32
C GLY A 566 0.13 0.16 8.37
N GLY A 567 1.35 -0.27 8.02
CA GLY A 567 2.49 -0.20 8.97
C GLY A 567 2.79 1.24 9.39
N GLU A 568 2.67 2.19 8.46
CA GLU A 568 2.93 3.61 8.83
C GLU A 568 1.89 4.10 9.85
N ASN A 569 0.62 3.68 9.55
CA ASN A 569 -0.42 4.13 10.51
C ASN A 569 -0.15 3.57 11.91
N TRP A 570 0.33 2.33 11.99
CA TRP A 570 0.62 1.76 13.34
C TRP A 570 1.83 2.45 13.97
N ALA A 571 2.84 2.77 13.16
CA ALA A 571 3.97 3.53 13.73
C ALA A 571 3.50 4.87 14.30
N ALA A 572 2.54 5.52 13.60
CA ALA A 572 1.99 6.78 14.13
C ALA A 572 1.25 6.56 15.45
N THR A 573 0.57 5.39 15.56
CA THR A 573 -0.12 5.10 16.84
C THR A 573 0.90 4.98 17.98
N GLU A 574 2.08 4.39 17.65
CA GLU A 574 3.08 4.25 18.73
C GLU A 574 3.76 5.60 19.03
N ARG A 575 3.74 6.51 18.12
CA ARG A 575 4.30 7.85 18.39
C ARG A 575 3.45 8.60 19.42
N ILE A 576 2.14 8.23 19.38
CA ILE A 576 1.30 8.88 20.43
C ILE A 576 1.87 8.52 21.81
N ARG A 577 2.11 7.25 21.95
CA ARG A 577 2.65 6.81 23.25
C ARG A 577 4.00 7.47 23.54
N LEU A 578 4.88 7.52 22.59
CA LEU A 578 6.17 8.22 22.75
C LEU A 578 5.97 9.66 23.25
N HIS A 579 5.02 10.40 22.61
CA HIS A 579 4.80 11.81 23.04
C HIS A 579 4.25 11.87 24.46
N LEU A 580 3.42 10.92 24.77
CA LEU A 580 2.88 10.94 26.14
C LEU A 580 4.00 10.69 27.16
N LEU A 581 4.94 9.79 26.79
CA LEU A 581 6.04 9.52 27.75
C LEU A 581 6.98 10.72 27.85
N ARG A 582 6.99 11.61 26.86
CA ARG A 582 7.88 12.80 26.92
C ARG A 582 7.12 14.01 27.47
N GLY A 583 5.87 13.71 27.78
CA GLY A 583 5.08 14.82 28.36
C GLY A 583 4.58 15.79 27.30
N ARG A 584 4.71 15.53 26.02
CA ARG A 584 4.19 16.40 24.94
C ARG A 584 2.75 16.02 24.60
N THR A 585 1.81 16.37 25.43
CA THR A 585 0.43 15.88 25.37
C THR A 585 -0.31 16.50 24.19
N ASP A 586 -0.05 17.79 23.84
CA ASP A 586 -0.76 18.40 22.69
C ASP A 586 -0.33 17.73 21.37
N LEU A 587 1.00 17.51 21.30
CA LEU A 587 1.45 16.80 20.08
C LEU A 587 0.84 15.39 20.01
N ALA A 588 0.70 14.70 21.15
CA ALA A 588 0.07 13.36 21.17
C ALA A 588 -1.39 13.43 20.67
N LEU A 589 -2.09 14.46 21.11
CA LEU A 589 -3.49 14.60 20.67
C LEU A 589 -3.58 14.77 19.16
N ASP A 590 -2.73 15.70 18.59
CA ASP A 590 -2.76 15.91 17.13
C ASP A 590 -2.40 14.62 16.38
N THR A 591 -1.40 13.94 16.89
CA THR A 591 -0.97 12.71 16.20
C THR A 591 -2.07 11.64 16.30
N ALA A 592 -2.69 11.51 17.48
CA ALA A 592 -3.79 10.52 17.63
C ALA A 592 -4.95 10.80 16.67
N GLN A 593 -5.32 12.06 16.44
CA GLN A 593 -6.45 12.36 15.53
C GLN A 593 -6.09 12.03 14.08
N ARG A 594 -4.85 12.32 13.70
CA ARG A 594 -4.45 12.00 12.32
C ARG A 594 -4.34 10.48 12.14
N ALA A 595 -3.77 9.79 13.17
CA ALA A 595 -3.66 8.32 13.05
C ALA A 595 -5.05 7.67 12.97
N LEU A 596 -6.01 8.18 13.77
CA LEU A 596 -7.38 7.60 13.71
C LEU A 596 -7.98 7.76 12.31
N THR A 597 -7.82 8.96 11.72
CA THR A 597 -8.34 9.15 10.34
C THR A 597 -7.65 8.18 9.37
N ALA A 598 -6.34 8.07 9.59
CA ALA A 598 -5.61 7.18 8.67
C ALA A 598 -6.10 5.73 8.82
N HIS A 599 -6.32 5.18 10.06
CA HIS A 599 -6.84 3.82 10.24
C HIS A 599 -8.27 3.68 9.69
N GLU A 600 -9.07 4.78 9.73
CA GLU A 600 -10.44 4.70 9.14
C GLU A 600 -10.35 4.53 7.62
N GLU A 601 -9.40 5.18 7.06
CA GLU A 601 -9.29 5.10 5.59
C GLU A 601 -8.86 3.70 5.14
N THR A 602 -8.07 3.04 6.01
CA THR A 602 -7.63 1.68 5.61
C THR A 602 -8.53 0.63 6.27
N GLU A 603 -9.58 1.12 7.02
CA GLU A 603 -10.55 0.23 7.69
C GLU A 603 -9.85 -0.74 8.64
N ASP A 604 -8.77 -0.27 9.26
CA ASP A 604 -8.07 -1.05 10.30
C ASP A 604 -8.75 -0.84 11.68
N ILE A 605 -9.62 -1.78 12.03
CA ILE A 605 -10.48 -1.60 13.23
C ILE A 605 -9.61 -1.75 14.50
N ARG A 606 -8.73 -2.71 14.40
CA ARG A 606 -7.85 -2.87 15.59
C ARG A 606 -7.00 -1.62 15.81
N GLY A 607 -6.35 -1.07 14.74
CA GLY A 607 -5.61 0.21 14.87
C GLY A 607 -6.46 1.35 15.44
N MET A 608 -7.79 1.44 15.01
CA MET A 608 -8.69 2.48 15.58
C MET A 608 -8.87 2.27 17.09
N GLY A 609 -8.98 0.96 17.50
CA GLY A 609 -9.13 0.67 18.95
C GLY A 609 -7.94 1.18 19.77
N TRP A 610 -6.76 0.82 19.33
CA TRP A 610 -5.58 1.23 20.12
C TRP A 610 -5.37 2.75 20.05
N THR A 611 -5.62 3.40 18.91
CA THR A 611 -5.49 4.88 18.84
C THR A 611 -6.48 5.55 19.80
N CYS A 612 -7.73 5.02 19.81
CA CYS A 612 -8.72 5.61 20.74
C CYS A 612 -8.31 5.36 22.19
N HIS A 613 -7.72 4.16 22.41
CA HIS A 613 -7.24 3.91 23.79
C HIS A 613 -6.22 4.97 24.20
N TYR A 614 -5.28 5.27 23.36
CA TYR A 614 -4.27 6.28 23.72
C TYR A 614 -4.87 7.69 23.74
N LEU A 615 -5.82 7.91 22.88
CA LEU A 615 -6.54 9.20 22.99
C LEU A 615 -7.19 9.36 24.37
N GLY A 616 -7.77 8.22 24.84
CA GLY A 616 -8.29 8.28 26.23
C GLY A 616 -7.22 8.69 27.24
N LEU A 617 -6.06 8.17 27.08
CA LEU A 617 -4.96 8.52 28.02
C LEU A 617 -4.53 9.98 27.83
N VAL A 618 -4.51 10.39 26.59
CA VAL A 618 -4.17 11.81 26.33
C VAL A 618 -5.15 12.73 27.07
N HIS A 619 -6.44 12.42 27.01
CA HIS A 619 -7.43 13.29 27.68
C HIS A 619 -7.30 13.19 29.21
N ALA A 620 -7.02 11.95 29.60
CA ALA A 620 -6.86 11.81 31.07
C ALA A 620 -5.68 12.65 31.56
N ARG A 621 -4.62 12.77 30.80
CA ARG A 621 -3.46 13.58 31.22
C ARG A 621 -3.78 15.08 31.20
N ARG A 622 -4.71 15.36 30.47
CA ARG A 622 -5.11 16.79 30.40
C ARG A 622 -6.17 17.11 31.46
N GLY A 623 -6.54 16.09 32.26
CA GLY A 623 -7.53 16.30 33.34
C GLY A 623 -8.97 16.32 32.80
N GLN A 624 -9.17 15.84 31.63
CA GLN A 624 -10.52 15.82 31.02
C GLN A 624 -11.10 14.41 31.16
N ALA A 625 -11.67 14.04 32.27
CA ALA A 625 -12.08 12.67 32.63
C ALA A 625 -13.25 12.20 31.74
N ASP A 626 -14.20 13.12 31.44
CA ASP A 626 -15.35 12.68 30.60
C ASP A 626 -14.88 12.34 29.17
N ASP A 627 -14.03 13.22 28.67
CA ASP A 627 -13.54 12.92 27.31
C ASP A 627 -12.69 11.63 27.30
N ALA A 628 -11.93 11.45 28.34
CA ALA A 628 -11.14 10.20 28.43
C ALA A 628 -12.06 8.97 28.42
N ARG A 629 -13.14 9.02 29.17
CA ARG A 629 -14.09 7.89 29.21
C ARG A 629 -14.72 7.65 27.84
N VAL A 630 -15.11 8.75 27.19
CA VAL A 630 -15.75 8.59 25.85
C VAL A 630 -14.76 7.91 24.90
N ALA A 631 -13.54 8.38 24.90
CA ALA A 631 -12.55 7.80 23.97
C ALA A 631 -12.28 6.33 24.33
N LEU A 632 -12.15 5.97 25.61
CA LEU A 632 -11.87 4.59 26.03
C LEU A 632 -13.08 3.68 25.75
N MET A 633 -14.32 4.19 25.85
CA MET A 633 -15.49 3.36 25.46
C MET A 633 -15.49 3.10 23.95
N ALA A 634 -15.11 4.16 23.20
CA ALA A 634 -14.98 3.90 21.75
C ALA A 634 -13.92 2.82 21.49
N ALA A 635 -12.78 2.89 22.20
CA ALA A 635 -11.77 1.82 22.04
C ALA A 635 -12.37 0.44 22.37
N SER A 636 -13.13 0.36 23.47
CA SER A 636 -13.74 -0.93 23.86
C SER A 636 -14.65 -1.47 22.74
N ASP A 637 -15.44 -0.57 22.11
CA ASP A 637 -16.33 -1.03 21.02
C ASP A 637 -15.51 -1.59 19.85
N HIS A 638 -14.41 -0.88 19.53
CA HIS A 638 -13.61 -1.40 18.41
C HIS A 638 -12.94 -2.73 18.77
N PHE A 639 -12.39 -2.90 19.99
CA PHE A 639 -11.73 -4.17 20.36
C PHE A 639 -12.75 -5.32 20.40
N ARG A 640 -13.98 -5.02 20.88
CA ARG A 640 -15.01 -6.07 20.81
C ARG A 640 -15.32 -6.47 19.36
N GLU A 641 -15.41 -5.46 18.54
CA GLU A 641 -15.72 -5.74 17.12
C GLU A 641 -14.61 -6.59 16.48
N CYS A 642 -13.37 -6.41 16.81
CA CYS A 642 -12.32 -7.19 16.11
C CYS A 642 -11.82 -8.31 17.01
N ALA A 643 -12.51 -8.57 18.17
CA ALA A 643 -12.21 -9.67 19.11
C ALA A 643 -10.78 -9.57 19.64
N ASP A 644 -10.31 -8.34 19.88
CA ASP A 644 -9.00 -8.17 20.55
C ASP A 644 -9.17 -8.16 22.08
N ASP A 645 -8.90 -9.30 22.69
CA ASP A 645 -9.16 -9.46 24.15
C ASP A 645 -8.14 -8.67 24.98
N LEU A 646 -6.93 -8.67 24.46
CA LEU A 646 -5.92 -7.90 25.23
C LEU A 646 -6.25 -6.40 25.24
N GLY A 647 -6.56 -5.84 24.06
CA GLY A 647 -6.99 -4.43 24.03
C GLY A 647 -8.20 -4.16 24.94
N THR A 648 -9.17 -5.10 24.93
CA THR A 648 -10.35 -4.95 25.81
C THR A 648 -9.91 -4.90 27.28
N ALA A 649 -8.97 -5.77 27.61
CA ALA A 649 -8.53 -5.82 29.03
C ALA A 649 -7.86 -4.50 29.43
N TRP A 650 -6.97 -4.00 28.58
CA TRP A 650 -6.28 -2.74 28.95
C TRP A 650 -7.27 -1.58 29.04
N THR A 651 -8.22 -1.54 28.08
CA THR A 651 -9.15 -0.39 28.08
C THR A 651 -10.09 -0.48 29.29
N GLN A 652 -10.47 -1.67 29.61
CA GLN A 652 -11.36 -1.80 30.79
C GLN A 652 -10.58 -1.47 32.08
N HIS A 653 -9.34 -1.91 32.05
CA HIS A 653 -8.49 -1.54 33.20
C HIS A 653 -8.43 -0.02 33.38
N ARG A 654 -8.33 0.69 32.31
CA ARG A 654 -8.24 2.17 32.42
C ARG A 654 -9.60 2.76 32.79
N LEU A 655 -10.57 2.25 32.27
CA LEU A 655 -11.92 2.76 32.62
C LEU A 655 -12.21 2.53 34.10
N ALA A 656 -11.72 1.36 34.57
CA ALA A 656 -11.97 1.09 36.01
C ALA A 656 -11.25 2.11 36.89
N LEU A 657 -10.16 2.59 36.38
CA LEU A 657 -9.39 3.55 37.20
C LEU A 657 -10.00 4.95 37.13
N LEU A 658 -10.83 5.18 36.11
CA LEU A 658 -11.45 6.52 35.96
C LEU A 658 -12.86 6.54 36.56
N ALA A 659 -13.37 5.36 37.03
CA ALA A 659 -14.77 5.25 37.46
C ALA A 659 -14.96 5.99 38.80
N PRO A 660 -16.04 6.82 38.78
CA PRO A 660 -16.34 7.54 40.03
C PRO A 660 -16.99 6.62 41.08
N ASP A 661 -17.12 5.19 40.76
CA ASP A 661 -18.02 4.27 41.50
C ASP A 661 -17.43 3.97 42.89
N ALA A 662 -18.43 3.50 43.90
CA ALA A 662 -18.21 3.20 45.33
C ALA A 662 -17.48 1.85 45.49
N ARG A 663 -17.31 0.89 44.16
CA ARG A 663 -16.58 -0.39 44.35
C ARG A 663 -15.75 -0.69 43.09
N PRO A 664 -14.71 -0.07 42.77
CA PRO A 664 -13.79 -0.21 41.64
C PRO A 664 -13.07 -1.57 41.64
N TRP A 665 -13.20 -2.42 42.76
CA TRP A 665 -12.37 -3.65 42.83
C TRP A 665 -13.05 -4.80 42.07
N ASP A 666 -14.49 -4.82 41.85
CA ASP A 666 -15.11 -5.88 41.01
C ASP A 666 -14.65 -5.76 39.55
N LYS A 667 -14.63 -4.48 39.16
CA LYS A 667 -14.19 -4.30 37.75
C LYS A 667 -12.70 -4.64 37.59
N LEU A 668 -11.91 -4.29 38.52
CA LEU A 668 -10.46 -4.61 38.43
C LEU A 668 -10.25 -6.13 38.55
N SER A 669 -11.08 -6.84 39.39
CA SER A 669 -10.96 -8.32 39.46
C SER A 669 -11.26 -8.94 38.09
N THR A 670 -12.29 -8.39 37.39
CA THR A 670 -12.57 -8.91 36.03
C THR A 670 -11.38 -8.66 35.10
N CYS A 671 -10.73 -7.49 35.25
CA CYS A 671 -9.57 -7.19 34.38
C CYS A 671 -8.45 -8.20 34.63
N VAL A 672 -8.29 -8.57 35.91
CA VAL A 672 -7.21 -9.55 36.21
C VAL A 672 -7.48 -10.85 35.45
N SER A 673 -8.71 -11.30 35.45
CA SER A 673 -9.04 -12.54 34.73
C SER A 673 -8.85 -12.38 33.21
N LEU A 674 -9.22 -11.20 32.75
CA LEU A 674 -9.06 -11.00 31.29
C LEU A 674 -7.57 -11.01 30.91
N PHE A 675 -6.69 -10.35 31.72
CA PHE A 675 -5.25 -10.36 31.39
C PHE A 675 -4.68 -11.78 31.51
N GLU A 676 -5.19 -12.48 32.52
CA GLU A 676 -4.71 -13.87 32.63
C GLU A 676 -5.10 -14.70 31.40
N ALA A 677 -6.32 -14.59 30.97
CA ALA A 677 -6.78 -15.34 29.78
C ALA A 677 -6.02 -14.91 28.52
N SER A 678 -5.61 -13.66 28.52
CA SER A 678 -4.95 -13.16 27.29
C SER A 678 -3.44 -13.44 27.35
N GLY A 679 -2.94 -13.99 28.52
CA GLY A 679 -1.48 -14.26 28.68
C GLY A 679 -0.67 -12.97 28.86
N CYS A 680 -1.22 -11.97 29.51
CA CYS A 680 -0.49 -10.69 29.72
C CYS A 680 -0.20 -10.53 31.21
N PRO A 681 0.95 -10.99 31.71
CA PRO A 681 1.29 -10.92 33.13
C PRO A 681 1.52 -9.47 33.59
N LEU A 682 2.03 -8.65 32.65
CA LEU A 682 2.22 -7.24 33.05
C LEU A 682 0.90 -6.58 33.44
N GLY A 683 -0.11 -6.69 32.55
CA GLY A 683 -1.43 -6.11 32.89
C GLY A 683 -2.01 -6.74 34.17
N GLN A 684 -1.79 -8.06 34.27
CA GLN A 684 -2.30 -8.76 35.47
C GLN A 684 -1.65 -8.20 36.74
N ALA A 685 -0.38 -8.07 36.71
CA ALA A 685 0.38 -7.58 37.90
C ALA A 685 -0.11 -6.19 38.33
N TRP A 686 -0.25 -5.33 37.38
CA TRP A 686 -0.62 -3.95 37.77
C TRP A 686 -2.09 -3.88 38.19
N SER A 687 -2.95 -4.71 37.60
CA SER A 687 -4.37 -4.70 38.04
C SER A 687 -4.50 -5.30 39.44
N VAL A 688 -3.68 -6.31 39.69
CA VAL A 688 -3.73 -6.93 41.05
C VAL A 688 -3.20 -5.92 42.08
N LEU A 689 -2.14 -5.19 41.70
CA LEU A 689 -1.62 -4.17 42.63
C LEU A 689 -2.68 -3.08 42.90
N GLU A 690 -3.37 -2.68 41.82
CA GLU A 690 -4.43 -1.65 42.02
C GLU A 690 -5.57 -2.22 42.88
N LEU A 691 -5.85 -3.48 42.70
CA LEU A 691 -6.89 -4.10 43.54
C LEU A 691 -6.47 -4.11 45.01
N ALA A 692 -5.17 -4.41 45.25
CA ALA A 692 -4.67 -4.43 46.64
C ALA A 692 -4.77 -3.04 47.29
N LEU A 693 -4.54 -2.10 46.44
CA LEU A 693 -4.55 -0.72 46.99
C LEU A 693 -5.98 -0.29 47.33
N ARG A 694 -6.93 -0.80 46.64
CA ARG A 694 -8.27 -0.18 46.73
C ARG A 694 -9.22 -1.09 47.53
N ARG A 695 -8.67 -2.45 47.82
CA ARG A 695 -9.54 -3.34 48.60
C ARG A 695 -8.97 -3.47 50.02
N PRO A 696 -9.87 -3.33 51.14
CA PRO A 696 -9.32 -3.43 52.50
C PRO A 696 -9.31 -4.88 53.01
N GLY A 697 -8.18 -5.24 53.97
CA GLY A 697 -8.27 -6.49 54.76
C GLY A 697 -7.35 -7.57 54.15
N LEU A 698 -7.42 -8.91 54.56
CA LEU A 698 -6.61 -10.11 54.22
C LEU A 698 -6.60 -10.35 52.71
N ALA A 699 -7.60 -9.98 52.03
CA ALA A 699 -7.63 -10.10 50.55
C ALA A 699 -6.61 -9.15 49.90
N ALA A 700 -6.32 -7.98 50.55
CA ALA A 700 -5.31 -7.02 50.03
C ALA A 700 -3.89 -7.60 50.18
N ASP A 701 -3.64 -8.35 51.31
CA ASP A 701 -2.28 -8.92 51.50
C ASP A 701 -2.01 -10.04 50.48
N ASN A 702 -3.03 -10.91 50.25
CA ASN A 702 -2.85 -11.95 49.20
C ASN A 702 -2.61 -11.33 47.83
N SER A 703 -3.36 -10.23 47.52
CA SER A 703 -3.17 -9.57 46.21
C SER A 703 -1.78 -8.95 46.10
N LEU A 704 -1.26 -8.38 47.19
CA LEU A 704 0.09 -7.78 47.13
C LEU A 704 1.15 -8.86 46.91
N ARG A 705 0.98 -10.02 47.64
CA ARG A 705 1.93 -11.12 47.39
C ARG A 705 1.87 -11.60 45.94
N ALA A 706 0.61 -11.73 45.50
CA ALA A 706 0.47 -12.14 44.09
C ALA A 706 1.11 -11.12 43.14
N ALA A 707 0.88 -9.77 43.34
CA ALA A 707 1.51 -8.75 42.48
C ALA A 707 3.04 -8.85 42.55
N GLN A 708 3.54 -9.04 43.76
CA GLN A 708 5.01 -9.14 43.92
C GLN A 708 5.55 -10.33 43.11
N GLN A 709 4.88 -11.47 43.20
CA GLN A 709 5.33 -12.64 42.42
C GLN A 709 5.34 -12.35 40.91
N LEU A 710 4.28 -11.73 40.46
CA LEU A 710 4.23 -11.43 39.02
C LEU A 710 5.33 -10.45 38.62
N PHE A 711 5.52 -9.36 39.40
CA PHE A 711 6.56 -8.37 39.02
C PHE A 711 7.95 -9.01 39.11
N ASN A 712 8.17 -9.98 40.04
CA ASN A 712 9.45 -10.70 40.08
C ASN A 712 9.65 -11.51 38.81
N GLN A 713 8.56 -12.14 38.37
CA GLN A 713 8.67 -12.92 37.11
C GLN A 713 9.01 -12.02 35.93
N LEU A 714 8.55 -10.84 36.01
CA LEU A 714 8.78 -9.92 34.86
C LEU A 714 10.10 -9.17 35.03
N ASN A 715 10.71 -9.38 36.16
CA ASN A 715 11.90 -8.57 36.53
C ASN A 715 11.60 -7.07 36.45
N ASP A 716 10.46 -6.66 36.92
CA ASP A 716 10.05 -5.24 36.90
C ASP A 716 10.36 -4.60 38.25
N GLN A 717 11.43 -3.82 38.28
CA GLN A 717 11.90 -3.22 39.55
C GLN A 717 10.97 -2.08 40.00
N ALA A 718 10.54 -1.42 39.02
CA ALA A 718 9.61 -0.32 39.37
C ALA A 718 8.34 -0.87 40.02
N GLY A 719 7.82 -1.89 39.41
CA GLY A 719 6.61 -2.50 39.99
C GLY A 719 6.86 -3.00 41.42
N LEU A 720 8.02 -3.60 41.63
CA LEU A 720 8.34 -4.12 42.98
C LEU A 720 8.46 -2.97 43.98
N ALA A 721 9.01 -1.89 43.50
CA ALA A 721 9.11 -0.73 44.40
C ALA A 721 7.72 -0.21 44.79
N TRP A 722 6.82 -0.20 43.79
CA TRP A 722 5.45 0.28 44.16
C TRP A 722 4.76 -0.73 45.07
N THR A 723 4.97 -1.98 44.82
CA THR A 723 4.35 -3.00 45.70
C THR A 723 4.85 -2.85 47.13
N ALA A 724 6.14 -2.66 47.34
CA ALA A 724 6.71 -2.48 48.68
C ALA A 724 6.15 -1.21 49.35
N SER A 725 6.04 -0.18 48.51
CA SER A 725 5.53 1.10 49.08
C SER A 725 4.07 0.96 49.53
N ILE A 726 3.31 0.27 48.76
CA ILE A 726 1.89 0.13 49.12
C ILE A 726 1.78 -0.78 50.36
N ARG A 727 2.58 -1.78 50.45
CA ARG A 727 2.58 -2.64 51.65
C ARG A 727 2.93 -1.83 52.90
N ALA A 728 3.93 -1.00 52.76
CA ALA A 728 4.33 -0.17 53.91
C ALA A 728 3.22 0.81 54.32
N LEU A 729 2.58 1.31 53.25
CA LEU A 729 1.48 2.26 53.57
C LEU A 729 0.34 1.55 54.30
N GLN A 730 0.05 0.27 53.93
CA GLN A 730 -1.07 -0.45 54.58
C GLN A 730 -0.70 -0.81 56.01
N ARG A 731 0.61 -1.15 56.33
CA ARG A 731 1.05 -1.48 57.71
C ARG A 731 0.94 -0.27 58.64
N GLU A 732 1.11 0.90 58.04
CA GLU A 732 1.15 2.12 58.89
C GLU A 732 -0.25 2.71 59.04
N GLY A 733 -1.31 2.03 58.49
CA GLY A 733 -2.72 2.44 58.65
C GLY A 733 -3.04 3.75 57.91
N VAL A 734 -2.16 4.14 56.94
CA VAL A 734 -2.28 5.43 56.22
C VAL A 734 -3.27 5.26 55.06
N VAL A 735 -3.69 4.03 54.77
CA VAL A 735 -4.64 3.82 53.66
C VAL A 735 -6.02 3.57 54.26
N ASP A 736 -6.96 4.65 54.12
CA ASP A 736 -8.37 4.41 54.50
C ASP A 736 -9.08 3.58 53.41
N PRO A 737 -9.53 2.34 53.77
CA PRO A 737 -10.15 1.44 52.80
C PRO A 737 -11.48 2.00 52.26
N THR A 738 -12.01 3.07 52.86
CA THR A 738 -13.32 3.62 52.44
C THR A 738 -13.14 4.99 51.78
N ALA A 739 -11.86 5.52 51.77
CA ALA A 739 -11.58 6.85 51.18
C ALA A 739 -10.99 6.65 49.78
N PRO A 740 -11.48 7.47 48.77
CA PRO A 740 -10.90 7.37 47.43
C PRO A 740 -9.35 7.43 47.47
N PRO A 741 -8.60 6.51 46.70
CA PRO A 741 -7.15 6.32 46.68
C PRO A 741 -6.39 7.65 46.64
N TRP A 742 -7.04 8.86 46.29
CA TRP A 742 -6.31 10.15 46.29
C TRP A 742 -6.42 10.83 47.66
N GLN A 743 -7.17 10.17 48.67
CA GLN A 743 -7.38 10.79 50.00
C GLN A 743 -6.57 10.03 51.05
N LEU A 744 -5.30 9.43 50.66
CA LEU A 744 -4.42 8.80 51.68
C LEU A 744 -4.15 9.78 52.83
N ARG A 745 -4.54 9.40 54.22
CA ARG A 745 -4.18 10.19 55.41
C ARG A 745 -2.73 10.71 55.33
N ARG A 746 -2.59 11.91 54.71
CA ARG A 746 -1.37 12.61 54.23
C ARG A 746 -0.48 12.98 55.41
N ASP A 747 -0.04 11.95 56.22
CA ASP A 747 1.02 12.27 57.21
C ASP A 747 2.40 12.22 56.56
N THR A 748 3.40 13.10 56.92
CA THR A 748 4.77 13.30 56.40
C THR A 748 5.42 11.96 56.03
N LYS A 749 5.07 10.88 56.71
CA LYS A 749 5.71 9.56 56.47
C LYS A 749 5.14 8.90 55.20
N GLY A 750 3.86 8.88 54.88
CA GLY A 750 3.26 8.42 53.61
C GLY A 750 3.81 9.16 52.39
N ARG A 751 4.05 10.47 52.50
CA ARG A 751 4.62 11.26 51.38
C ARG A 751 6.04 10.80 51.06
N ASP A 752 6.79 10.48 52.07
CA ASP A 752 8.19 10.07 51.82
C ASP A 752 8.24 8.72 51.07
N LEU A 753 7.31 7.84 51.52
CA LEU A 753 7.31 6.52 50.84
C LEU A 753 6.90 6.65 49.37
N ILE A 754 5.91 7.47 49.11
CA ILE A 754 5.48 7.66 47.70
C ILE A 754 6.61 8.36 46.92
N GLU A 755 7.25 9.32 47.55
CA GLU A 755 8.34 10.04 46.85
C GLU A 755 9.50 9.09 46.53
N GLU A 756 9.74 8.22 47.51
CA GLU A 756 10.82 7.25 47.25
C GLU A 756 10.46 6.34 46.07
N ALA A 757 9.27 5.82 46.11
CA ALA A 757 8.83 4.98 44.98
C ALA A 757 8.89 5.74 43.66
N LEU A 758 8.44 6.92 43.67
CA LEU A 758 8.49 7.74 42.43
C LEU A 758 9.94 7.94 41.97
N GLU A 759 10.76 8.26 42.97
CA GLU A 759 12.18 8.43 42.60
C GLU A 759 12.71 7.15 41.97
N GLU A 760 12.46 6.07 42.64
CA GLU A 760 12.91 4.78 42.06
C GLU A 760 12.29 4.54 40.68
N PHE A 761 11.03 4.72 40.51
CA PHE A 761 10.36 4.58 39.21
C PHE A 761 11.06 5.42 38.13
N TRP A 762 11.36 6.63 38.41
CA TRP A 762 11.92 7.50 37.35
C TRP A 762 13.40 7.17 37.11
N GLN A 763 14.05 6.71 38.19
CA GLN A 763 15.44 6.28 37.96
C GLN A 763 15.48 5.08 37.00
N THR A 764 14.54 4.27 37.17
CA THR A 764 14.49 3.10 36.25
C THR A 764 13.94 3.51 34.88
N ALA A 765 13.06 4.48 34.88
CA ALA A 765 12.48 4.96 33.60
C ALA A 765 13.45 5.92 32.89
N SER A 766 14.41 6.69 33.66
CA SER A 766 15.29 7.80 33.25
C SER A 766 16.72 7.29 33.07
N ALA A 767 17.10 6.07 33.51
CA ALA A 767 18.50 5.59 33.49
C ALA A 767 19.02 5.59 32.06
N SER A 768 18.35 6.27 30.98
CA SER A 768 19.02 6.35 29.67
C SER A 768 18.63 7.64 28.95
N ASP A 769 17.92 8.70 29.62
CA ASP A 769 17.60 9.99 28.95
C ASP A 769 17.65 11.12 29.98
N HIS A 770 18.79 11.79 30.05
CA HIS A 770 19.15 12.92 30.95
C HIS A 770 18.21 14.11 30.74
N HIS A 771 17.00 13.94 29.80
CA HIS A 771 16.18 15.13 29.55
C HIS A 771 14.72 14.85 29.92
N ALA A 772 14.43 13.64 30.65
CA ALA A 772 13.01 13.45 31.04
C ALA A 772 12.67 14.37 32.22
N VAL A 773 12.12 15.51 31.92
CA VAL A 773 11.59 16.48 32.89
C VAL A 773 10.86 15.74 34.02
N PRO A 774 11.42 15.60 35.24
CA PRO A 774 10.61 15.13 36.37
C PRO A 774 9.23 15.82 36.40
N PRO A 775 8.11 15.16 36.36
CA PRO A 775 6.90 15.99 36.50
C PRO A 775 7.04 17.01 37.64
N VAL A 776 7.09 18.29 37.33
CA VAL A 776 6.64 19.36 38.26
C VAL A 776 5.70 18.76 39.33
N LEU A 777 6.23 18.23 40.51
CA LEU A 777 5.43 18.00 41.74
C LEU A 777 4.09 18.73 41.68
N PHE A 778 3.11 18.30 40.85
CA PHE A 778 1.72 18.81 40.78
C PHE A 778 1.06 18.69 42.16
N PRO A 779 0.32 19.74 42.64
CA PRO A 779 -0.52 19.85 43.84
C PRO A 779 -1.32 18.56 44.08
N TRP A 780 -0.85 17.50 44.76
CA TRP A 780 -1.37 16.38 45.57
C TRP A 780 -2.84 16.09 45.24
N GLN A 781 -3.37 16.17 43.87
CA GLN A 781 -4.70 15.72 43.41
C GLN A 781 -4.53 14.61 42.38
N ASP A 782 -3.27 13.87 42.18
CA ASP A 782 -3.01 12.84 41.15
C ASP A 782 -3.04 11.44 41.80
N PRO A 783 -3.48 10.29 41.03
CA PRO A 783 -3.52 8.92 41.55
C PRO A 783 -2.22 8.53 42.26
N VAL A 784 -2.39 7.82 43.54
CA VAL A 784 -1.23 7.32 44.33
C VAL A 784 -0.21 6.67 43.38
N ILE A 785 -0.59 5.92 42.43
CA ILE A 785 0.33 5.39 41.39
C ILE A 785 0.11 6.20 40.10
N PRO A 786 1.15 6.79 39.62
CA PRO A 786 0.98 7.55 38.38
C PRO A 786 0.45 6.68 37.23
N LEU A 787 -0.37 7.33 36.42
CA LEU A 787 -1.00 6.55 35.31
C LEU A 787 0.07 5.97 34.39
N ARG A 788 1.19 6.60 34.30
CA ARG A 788 2.20 6.12 33.34
C ARG A 788 2.98 4.93 33.91
N ALA A 789 2.96 4.74 35.20
CA ALA A 789 3.72 3.62 35.81
C ALA A 789 3.28 2.27 35.24
N ARG A 790 2.03 2.24 34.70
CA ARG A 790 1.48 0.94 34.24
C ARG A 790 1.94 0.64 32.82
N ASP A 791 2.65 1.63 32.27
CA ASP A 791 2.97 1.47 30.84
C ASP A 791 4.46 1.18 30.68
N ILE A 792 5.15 1.10 31.85
CA ILE A 792 6.61 0.89 31.72
C ILE A 792 6.98 -0.33 32.58
N VAL A 793 8.05 -0.97 32.06
CA VAL A 793 8.65 -2.03 32.89
C VAL A 793 10.05 -1.57 33.33
N GLY A 794 10.19 -1.63 34.75
CA GLY A 794 11.50 -1.17 35.27
C GLY A 794 12.54 -2.29 35.16
N VAL A 795 13.51 -2.00 34.18
CA VAL A 795 14.57 -3.04 34.07
C VAL A 795 15.88 -2.47 34.64
N ARG A 796 16.68 -3.31 35.32
CA ARG A 796 17.99 -2.85 35.84
C ARG A 796 18.90 -2.41 34.69
N ALA A 797 19.63 -1.27 34.90
CA ALA A 797 20.53 -0.69 33.88
C ALA A 797 21.48 -1.76 33.32
N GLU A 798 21.91 -2.78 34.11
CA GLU A 798 22.85 -3.85 33.69
C GLU A 798 22.15 -4.83 32.72
N ASP A 799 20.85 -4.89 32.88
CA ASP A 799 20.04 -5.79 32.02
C ASP A 799 19.63 -5.09 30.72
N THR A 800 19.83 -3.69 30.74
CA THR A 800 19.58 -2.90 29.50
C THR A 800 20.83 -2.89 28.62
N ARG A 801 22.02 -3.30 29.32
CA ARG A 801 23.29 -3.39 28.58
C ARG A 801 23.55 -4.83 28.15
N MET A 802 22.84 -5.25 27.19
CA MET A 802 23.29 -6.56 26.66
C MET A 802 24.43 -6.37 25.66
N PRO A 803 25.53 -7.31 25.75
CA PRO A 803 26.71 -7.47 24.89
C PRO A 803 26.32 -7.57 23.40
N PRO A 804 26.89 -6.79 22.42
CA PRO A 804 26.59 -6.99 20.99
C PRO A 804 26.18 -8.43 20.68
N VAL A 805 24.93 -8.81 20.60
CA VAL A 805 24.42 -10.06 20.02
C VAL A 805 25.47 -10.65 19.05
N PRO A 806 26.26 -11.77 19.35
CA PRO A 806 27.03 -12.47 18.30
C PRO A 806 26.13 -12.95 17.16
N LEU A 807 25.76 -12.20 16.18
CA LEU A 807 25.21 -12.72 14.92
C LEU A 807 25.91 -14.04 14.52
N PRO A 808 25.34 -15.29 14.40
CA PRO A 808 26.06 -16.40 13.75
C PRO A 808 26.67 -15.97 12.41
N VAL A 809 27.90 -15.48 12.43
CA VAL A 809 28.77 -15.38 11.23
C VAL A 809 29.03 -16.79 10.70
N PRO A 810 28.35 -17.24 9.55
CA PRO A 810 29.19 -18.29 8.93
C PRO A 810 30.45 -17.71 8.28
N ALA A 811 31.64 -17.99 9.00
CA ALA A 811 33.00 -17.94 8.42
C ALA A 811 32.97 -17.54 6.93
N LYS A 812 32.89 -16.18 6.77
CA LYS A 812 33.70 -15.73 5.62
C LYS A 812 33.85 -14.21 5.67
N ALA A 813 34.94 -13.74 6.33
CA ALA A 813 35.90 -12.62 6.19
C ALA A 813 35.22 -11.30 6.59
N ALA A 814 35.04 -10.97 7.95
CA ALA A 814 34.91 -9.58 8.45
C ALA A 814 35.26 -8.55 7.36
N LEU A 815 34.28 -8.30 6.47
CA LEU A 815 34.55 -7.02 5.77
C LEU A 815 34.42 -5.84 6.76
N PRO A 816 35.41 -4.94 7.04
CA PRO A 816 35.38 -3.78 7.95
C PRO A 816 34.17 -2.87 7.66
N SER A 817 33.09 -2.73 8.65
CA SER A 817 32.17 -1.58 8.69
C SER A 817 32.63 -0.45 7.76
N THR A 818 32.11 -0.45 6.53
CA THR A 818 32.38 0.62 5.54
C THR A 818 32.27 2.01 6.19
N PRO A 819 33.34 2.67 6.44
CA PRO A 819 33.36 4.04 6.97
C PRO A 819 32.31 4.93 6.28
N HIS A 820 31.26 5.54 7.14
CA HIS A 820 30.16 6.39 6.62
C HIS A 820 30.51 7.87 6.77
N CYS A 821 30.09 8.70 5.77
CA CYS A 821 30.16 10.17 5.82
C CYS A 821 28.76 10.76 5.67
N GLN A 822 28.37 11.75 6.54
CA GLN A 822 27.04 12.39 6.47
C GLN A 822 27.14 13.79 5.84
N VAL A 823 26.14 14.11 5.00
CA VAL A 823 26.07 15.48 4.43
C VAL A 823 25.07 16.30 5.25
N HIS A 824 25.58 17.32 5.87
CA HIS A 824 24.73 18.22 6.68
C HIS A 824 24.42 19.52 5.92
N LEU A 825 23.14 19.80 5.90
CA LEU A 825 22.75 21.08 5.28
C LEU A 825 22.09 21.97 6.35
N THR A 826 22.72 23.11 6.48
CA THR A 826 22.19 24.02 7.53
C THR A 826 21.75 25.35 6.89
N LEU A 827 20.59 25.78 7.32
CA LEU A 827 20.12 27.11 6.91
C LEU A 827 20.66 28.18 7.87
N LEU A 828 21.48 29.12 7.28
CA LEU A 828 22.21 30.08 8.15
C LEU A 828 21.40 31.34 8.38
N ASP A 829 20.27 31.56 7.59
CA ASP A 829 19.46 32.77 7.88
C ASP A 829 18.02 32.37 8.21
N ASN A 830 17.23 33.30 9.04
CA ASN A 830 15.90 32.94 9.59
C ASN A 830 14.80 33.78 8.93
N THR A 831 14.86 33.99 7.43
CA THR A 831 13.54 34.36 6.87
C THR A 831 13.65 34.37 5.34
N PRO A 832 13.42 33.23 4.62
CA PRO A 832 13.55 33.28 3.15
C PRO A 832 12.25 33.76 2.49
N SER A 833 12.18 34.99 1.98
CA SER A 833 11.07 35.49 1.12
C SER A 833 11.51 35.60 -0.33
N VAL A 834 10.53 35.64 -1.26
CA VAL A 834 10.76 35.67 -2.72
C VAL A 834 11.75 36.79 -3.06
N ALA A 835 12.08 37.81 -2.02
CA ALA A 835 13.00 38.93 -2.34
C ALA A 835 14.26 38.85 -1.49
N ALA A 836 14.34 37.72 -0.52
CA ALA A 836 15.51 37.61 0.37
C ALA A 836 16.23 36.28 0.10
N THR A 837 17.56 36.40 -0.07
CA THR A 837 18.40 35.20 -0.33
C THR A 837 18.59 34.40 0.97
N ALA A 838 18.21 33.01 0.82
CA ALA A 838 18.53 32.08 1.94
C ALA A 838 19.97 31.54 1.81
N ARG A 839 20.66 31.70 3.01
CA ARG A 839 22.05 31.19 2.96
C ARG A 839 22.09 29.76 3.49
N LEU A 840 22.68 28.89 2.66
CA LEU A 840 22.75 27.47 3.01
C LEU A 840 24.22 27.06 3.18
N LEU A 841 24.36 26.29 4.34
CA LEU A 841 25.72 25.76 4.54
C LEU A 841 25.69 24.24 4.37
N LEU A 842 26.50 23.76 3.41
CA LEU A 842 26.61 22.31 3.16
C LEU A 842 27.94 21.80 3.74
N ARG A 843 27.74 20.63 4.56
CA ARG A 843 28.97 20.05 5.14
C ARG A 843 28.95 18.53 4.93
N VAL A 844 30.19 18.08 4.76
CA VAL A 844 30.35 16.61 4.69
C VAL A 844 31.15 16.16 5.93
N VAL A 845 30.37 15.32 6.72
CA VAL A 845 30.98 15.03 8.04
C VAL A 845 31.21 13.51 8.13
N PRO A 846 32.56 13.19 8.10
CA PRO A 846 32.86 11.74 8.18
C PRO A 846 32.67 11.20 9.60
N ASP A 847 32.21 9.98 9.84
CA ASP A 847 32.10 9.34 11.17
C ASP A 847 33.50 9.05 11.73
N ASP A 848 33.49 8.72 13.02
CA ASP A 848 34.78 8.59 13.76
C ASP A 848 35.64 7.47 13.16
N ASP A 849 35.05 6.54 12.32
CA ASP A 849 35.83 5.38 11.80
C ASP A 849 36.12 5.56 10.31
N HIS A 850 35.84 6.87 9.75
CA HIS A 850 36.05 7.18 8.32
C HIS A 850 37.48 7.70 8.11
N PRO A 851 38.12 7.16 7.06
CA PRO A 851 39.52 7.55 6.80
C PRO A 851 39.68 9.08 6.74
N TRP A 852 38.56 9.80 6.52
CA TRP A 852 38.66 11.27 6.40
C TRP A 852 38.57 11.89 7.79
N ALA A 853 38.33 11.07 8.93
CA ALA A 853 38.08 11.63 10.28
C ALA A 853 39.33 11.46 11.15
N VAL A 854 40.51 10.85 10.57
CA VAL A 854 41.74 10.62 11.34
C VAL A 854 42.58 11.91 11.34
N PRO A 855 42.96 12.44 12.56
CA PRO A 855 43.65 13.74 12.77
C PRO A 855 44.88 13.88 11.86
N GLU A 856 45.45 12.77 11.28
CA GLU A 856 46.64 12.86 10.39
C GLU A 856 46.22 12.68 8.92
N SER A 857 44.91 12.56 8.66
CA SER A 857 44.39 12.36 7.29
C SER A 857 44.10 13.70 6.60
N ASP A 858 44.77 13.87 5.30
CA ASP A 858 44.50 15.04 4.45
C ASP A 858 43.29 14.77 3.54
N PRO A 859 41.99 15.01 4.11
CA PRO A 859 40.82 14.67 3.29
C PRO A 859 40.83 15.42 1.94
N PRO A 860 40.29 14.70 0.90
CA PRO A 860 40.33 15.31 -0.45
C PRO A 860 39.40 16.54 -0.55
N TRP A 861 39.79 17.38 -1.55
CA TRP A 861 38.85 18.48 -1.85
C TRP A 861 37.63 17.95 -2.64
N LEU A 862 36.45 18.39 -2.12
CA LEU A 862 35.22 18.03 -2.87
C LEU A 862 34.60 19.28 -3.53
N THR A 863 33.97 18.90 -4.68
CA THR A 863 33.18 19.99 -5.29
C THR A 863 31.68 19.75 -5.04
N ALA A 864 31.05 20.80 -4.55
CA ALA A 864 29.58 20.74 -4.41
C ALA A 864 28.90 21.66 -5.43
N VAL A 865 27.98 21.03 -6.14
CA VAL A 865 27.26 21.83 -7.16
C VAL A 865 25.79 21.92 -6.72
N ALA A 866 25.36 23.18 -6.60
CA ALA A 866 23.94 23.38 -6.24
C ALA A 866 23.09 23.66 -7.49
N THR A 867 22.05 22.72 -7.67
CA THR A 867 21.21 22.90 -8.87
C THR A 867 19.75 23.03 -8.42
N PRO A 868 19.29 24.27 -8.56
CA PRO A 868 17.87 24.40 -8.23
C PRO A 868 16.97 23.65 -9.23
N LEU A 869 16.05 22.79 -8.81
CA LEU A 869 15.16 21.99 -9.69
C LEU A 869 13.80 22.66 -9.84
N THR A 870 13.66 23.74 -9.12
CA THR A 870 12.49 24.64 -9.28
C THR A 870 12.99 26.05 -9.59
N PRO A 871 12.02 26.97 -10.24
CA PRO A 871 12.47 28.31 -10.64
C PRO A 871 13.10 29.08 -9.47
N ALA A 872 14.44 28.87 -9.29
CA ALA A 872 15.26 29.53 -8.24
C ALA A 872 16.71 29.57 -8.69
N SER A 873 17.46 30.49 -8.01
CA SER A 873 18.88 30.58 -8.39
C SER A 873 19.74 30.34 -7.14
N ALA A 874 20.90 29.61 -7.36
CA ALA A 874 21.88 29.38 -6.27
C ALA A 874 23.23 30.00 -6.67
N ASP A 875 23.84 30.78 -5.68
CA ASP A 875 25.12 31.46 -5.96
C ASP A 875 26.07 31.26 -4.77
N PRO A 876 27.22 30.82 -5.02
CA PRO A 876 27.71 30.37 -6.34
C PRO A 876 27.11 29.00 -6.71
N PRO A 877 27.05 28.61 -8.01
CA PRO A 877 26.49 27.32 -8.46
C PRO A 877 27.42 26.14 -8.11
N THR A 878 28.67 26.52 -7.81
CA THR A 878 29.63 25.47 -7.41
C THR A 878 30.58 26.03 -6.34
N ALA A 879 30.83 25.10 -5.29
CA ALA A 879 31.77 25.54 -4.23
C ALA A 879 32.58 24.32 -3.74
N LEU A 880 33.84 24.71 -3.21
CA LEU A 880 34.70 23.62 -2.73
C LEU A 880 34.52 23.42 -1.23
N LEU A 881 34.58 22.14 -0.87
CA LEU A 881 34.51 21.88 0.57
C LEU A 881 35.42 20.69 0.92
N ARG A 882 35.75 20.77 2.28
CA ARG A 882 36.53 19.62 2.77
C ARG A 882 35.74 18.86 3.85
N PRO A 883 35.79 17.51 3.75
CA PRO A 883 35.06 16.76 4.77
C PRO A 883 35.58 17.05 6.18
N SER A 884 34.73 17.67 6.97
CA SER A 884 35.13 18.04 8.34
C SER A 884 33.90 18.50 9.13
N GLU A 885 34.12 18.37 10.52
CA GLU A 885 33.01 18.86 11.37
C GLU A 885 33.08 20.38 11.55
N HIS A 886 34.17 21.05 11.05
CA HIS A 886 34.34 22.51 11.23
C HIS A 886 33.58 23.28 10.14
N GLN A 887 32.89 24.25 10.56
CA GLN A 887 32.03 25.05 9.65
C GLN A 887 32.87 25.74 8.57
N GLU A 888 34.15 26.02 8.75
CA GLU A 888 35.01 26.75 7.78
C GLU A 888 35.37 25.84 6.58
N HIS A 889 35.05 24.58 6.80
CA HIS A 889 35.39 23.62 5.72
C HIS A 889 34.14 23.23 4.92
N GLY A 890 33.01 23.93 5.18
CA GLY A 890 31.72 23.69 4.49
C GLY A 890 31.52 24.67 3.33
N ALA A 891 30.60 24.32 2.41
CA ALA A 891 30.30 25.21 1.26
C ALA A 891 29.00 25.97 1.49
N GLU A 892 29.15 27.32 1.26
CA GLU A 892 27.95 28.16 1.48
C GLU A 892 27.33 28.57 0.14
N PHE A 893 25.96 28.43 0.14
CA PHE A 893 25.23 28.82 -1.06
C PHE A 893 24.12 29.82 -0.71
N ASP A 894 24.12 30.83 -1.68
CA ASP A 894 22.94 31.74 -1.55
C ASP A 894 21.81 31.27 -2.48
N PHE A 895 20.68 30.93 -1.85
CA PHE A 895 19.52 30.46 -2.64
C PHE A 895 18.47 31.57 -2.75
N THR A 896 18.11 31.83 -4.04
CA THR A 896 17.12 32.92 -4.26
C THR A 896 15.92 32.35 -5.03
N ALA A 897 14.75 32.33 -4.29
CA ALA A 897 13.54 31.78 -4.97
C ALA A 897 12.90 32.85 -5.87
N HIS A 898 12.40 32.41 -7.07
CA HIS A 898 11.81 33.39 -8.02
C HIS A 898 10.29 33.44 -7.83
N ARG A 899 9.73 32.48 -6.99
CA ARG A 899 8.28 32.53 -6.69
C ARG A 899 8.04 31.88 -5.32
N PRO A 900 6.83 32.22 -4.63
CA PRO A 900 6.50 31.58 -3.35
C PRO A 900 6.07 30.11 -3.53
N GLY A 901 6.32 29.25 -2.52
CA GLY A 901 5.95 27.83 -2.62
C GLY A 901 7.17 26.94 -2.31
N VAL A 902 7.06 25.65 -2.46
CA VAL A 902 8.13 24.70 -2.09
C VAL A 902 9.15 24.64 -3.24
N HIS A 903 10.38 24.86 -2.87
CA HIS A 903 11.46 24.82 -3.88
C HIS A 903 12.43 23.68 -3.54
N VAL A 904 12.81 23.04 -4.67
CA VAL A 904 13.73 21.89 -4.48
C VAL A 904 15.10 22.25 -5.06
N ILE A 905 16.11 21.93 -4.19
CA ILE A 905 17.49 22.14 -4.70
C ILE A 905 18.29 20.86 -4.50
N ARG A 906 19.07 20.55 -5.56
CA ARG A 906 19.91 19.34 -5.50
C ARG A 906 21.38 19.74 -5.37
N PHE A 907 22.07 18.96 -4.39
CA PHE A 907 23.52 19.18 -4.27
C PHE A 907 24.25 17.92 -4.76
N THR A 908 25.11 18.17 -5.76
CA THR A 908 25.97 17.06 -6.24
C THR A 908 27.38 17.22 -5.69
N ILE A 909 27.83 16.16 -4.96
CA ILE A 909 29.17 16.21 -4.33
C ILE A 909 30.10 15.26 -5.10
N ALA A 910 31.16 15.84 -5.51
CA ALA A 910 32.06 15.00 -6.34
C ALA A 910 33.51 15.26 -5.95
N LEU A 911 34.32 14.22 -6.25
CA LEU A 911 35.76 14.45 -6.05
C LEU A 911 36.28 15.50 -7.04
N GLU A 912 37.05 16.51 -6.42
CA GLU A 912 37.45 17.66 -7.27
C GLU A 912 38.45 17.22 -8.34
N ARG A 913 39.26 16.25 -8.10
CA ARG A 913 40.34 15.90 -9.06
C ARG A 913 39.79 15.05 -10.20
N THR A 914 38.79 14.14 -9.81
CA THR A 914 38.40 13.16 -10.86
C THR A 914 37.00 13.48 -11.39
N GLY A 915 36.25 14.29 -10.60
CA GLY A 915 34.86 14.63 -11.04
C GLY A 915 33.90 13.48 -10.71
N THR A 916 34.40 12.43 -10.08
CA THR A 916 33.51 11.31 -9.71
C THR A 916 32.47 11.76 -8.69
N VAL A 917 31.27 11.45 -9.10
CA VAL A 917 30.17 11.87 -8.20
C VAL A 917 30.06 10.87 -7.04
N LEU A 918 30.16 11.52 -5.81
CA LEU A 918 30.13 10.63 -4.63
C LEU A 918 28.72 10.52 -4.07
N GLN A 919 27.96 11.65 -4.21
CA GLN A 919 26.61 11.63 -3.62
C GLN A 919 25.81 12.83 -4.16
N GLN A 920 24.45 12.53 -4.20
CA GLN A 920 23.55 13.66 -4.51
C GLN A 920 22.49 13.80 -3.42
N VAL A 921 22.39 15.10 -3.01
CA VAL A 921 21.42 15.33 -1.92
C VAL A 921 20.42 16.40 -2.39
N GLU A 922 19.09 15.99 -2.17
CA GLU A 922 18.06 16.99 -2.53
C GLU A 922 17.37 17.52 -1.27
N THR A 923 17.13 18.81 -1.37
CA THR A 923 16.47 19.40 -0.18
C THR A 923 15.32 20.30 -0.66
N GLU A 924 14.20 20.30 0.25
CA GLU A 924 13.07 21.21 -0.07
C GLU A 924 13.07 22.42 0.87
N LEU A 925 12.90 23.63 0.16
CA LEU A 925 12.72 24.86 0.96
C LEU A 925 11.36 25.51 0.68
N GLU A 926 10.62 25.60 1.78
CA GLU A 926 9.32 26.28 1.59
C GLU A 926 9.49 27.81 1.71
N ILE A 927 9.14 28.54 0.48
CA ILE A 927 9.25 30.02 0.50
C ILE A 927 7.84 30.62 0.61
N LEU A 928 7.62 31.44 1.74
CA LEU A 928 6.27 31.95 2.05
C LEU A 928 6.05 33.31 1.37
N ASP A 929 4.84 33.74 0.93
CA ASP A 929 4.38 34.97 0.26
C ASP A 929 4.21 36.10 1.28
N THR A 930 5.28 36.91 1.78
CA THR A 930 5.29 37.75 3.02
C THR A 930 4.07 38.68 3.05
N ASP A 931 3.13 38.68 4.21
CA ASP A 931 3.03 39.70 5.30
C ASP A 931 2.89 38.99 6.65
N ALA A 932 3.68 38.01 7.15
CA ALA A 932 3.70 37.84 8.63
C ALA A 932 4.99 37.12 9.03
N PRO A 933 5.83 37.66 9.97
CA PRO A 933 6.99 36.93 10.52
C PRO A 933 6.57 35.90 11.57
N GLY A 934 6.41 34.56 11.13
CA GLY A 934 6.44 33.54 12.22
C GLY A 934 6.28 32.14 11.63
N GLU A 935 7.47 31.35 11.49
CA GLU A 935 7.85 29.94 11.67
C GLU A 935 8.94 29.57 10.65
N PHE A 936 10.23 29.41 11.10
CA PHE A 936 11.54 29.07 10.54
C PHE A 936 11.42 27.95 9.50
N ALA A 937 11.60 28.12 8.10
CA ALA A 937 11.78 27.10 7.03
C ALA A 937 13.08 26.32 7.24
N ALA A 938 13.13 25.14 7.99
CA ALA A 938 14.34 24.29 8.01
C ALA A 938 14.40 23.44 6.72
N PRO A 939 15.63 23.48 6.07
CA PRO A 939 15.74 22.55 4.92
C PRO A 939 15.33 21.12 5.30
N HIS A 940 14.29 20.52 4.69
CA HIS A 940 13.92 19.11 4.91
C HIS A 940 14.29 18.27 3.68
N ALA A 941 14.95 17.15 3.92
CA ALA A 941 15.33 16.21 2.83
C ALA A 941 14.15 15.93 1.89
N ALA A 942 14.36 16.20 0.57
CA ALA A 942 13.31 15.95 -0.44
C ALA A 942 13.11 14.44 -0.60
N ALA A 943 11.97 13.85 0.06
CA ALA A 943 11.46 12.50 -0.27
C ALA A 943 12.42 11.76 -1.21
N ARG A 944 13.40 10.87 -0.69
CA ARG A 944 14.23 9.87 -1.39
C ARG A 944 13.46 9.19 -2.52
N ARG A 945 13.19 9.84 -3.78
CA ARG A 945 12.93 8.99 -4.97
C ARG A 945 14.23 8.72 -5.72
N GLY A 946 15.06 7.71 -5.39
CA GLY A 946 15.69 6.61 -6.14
C GLY A 946 17.16 6.92 -6.45
N ARG A 947 18.02 5.87 -6.35
CA ARG A 947 18.85 4.73 -6.77
C ARG A 947 20.04 4.59 -5.79
#